data_AF-A0AAE9NNQ3-F1
#
_entry.id   AF-A0AAE9NNQ3-F1
#
_cell.length_a   1.000
_cell.length_b   1.000
_cell.length_c   1.000
_cell.angle_alpha   90.00
_cell.angle_beta   90.00
_cell.angle_gamma   90.00
#
_symmetry.space_group_name_H-M   'P 1'
#
loop_
_entity.id
_entity.type
_entity.pdbx_description
1 polymer ?
#
loop_
_entity_poly.entity_id
_entity_poly.type
_entity_poly.pdbx_seq_one_letter_code
_entity_poly.pdbx_strand_id
1 'polypeptide(L)'
;MANLSEQESWIDGIYQLETSDPVVAGPGGISNRQAEQLASRTDYLKKMQETTGESLQKHLAASDPHSQYAPKNSPALTGTPTAPTTAQTANNTQIATTAFVKSALAALVNGSPAALDTLQELANALGNDPHFSTTVLNAIADVKTDVANKLNAHASTLDAHPQYAPKASPTFTGTPTAPTAASGSNDTQLATTAFVKAAVAALVNGSPAALDTLQELASALGNDPNFSTTMLNAIAVKLAKDQNGADIPDKSQFRNNIGLGNAMLRGDYGLGGNAISIPANTDINAFFNTAPSGIYAGHDGGYLNIPPGDISYLFFWMPTLNNVYGVLKCLGLNSQREYYRHRLNGQWLDWHEIYSTQRKPTANDVGAFQLGFADTVNNTDVAWNDNSGIYNALKDSYSQMIVHFNGGAGSCPSLQFLASYGNGGLAYRTARDDYGFEHDWEAFYTTKFKPTANDVGALALSGGVMSNGMKIGGNVGVAMPVDMAIVGMLSNDNYRQMMALAGDDTIVIGNRTSKLGIVSRDEIYFRNNDNGVWYTVYHTGNLTPQTIGALPTSELVGMPQLFPSAVAPSGWLKCNGQQFDTAQFPVLASRYPSGFLPDLRGEFVRGWDDGRGADSGRALLSAQGDAIRNITGKFNPGGNGSSGDSALFTAGPWGQASSSGAFHDSALITFDASKVVPTANENRPRNIAFNYIVRAA
;
A
#
# COMPACT_ATOMS: atom_id res chain seq x y z
N MET A 1 -43.25 -57.31 121.76
CA MET A 1 -43.43 -57.15 120.30
C MET A 1 -42.17 -56.65 119.57
N ALA A 2 -41.15 -56.10 120.22
CA ALA A 2 -39.98 -55.50 119.54
C ALA A 2 -39.05 -56.47 118.76
N ASN A 3 -39.19 -57.79 118.94
CA ASN A 3 -38.29 -58.81 118.35
C ASN A 3 -39.09 -59.83 117.49
N LEU A 4 -40.19 -59.41 116.87
CA LEU A 4 -40.94 -60.25 115.93
C LEU A 4 -40.28 -60.16 114.55
N SER A 5 -40.21 -61.26 113.81
CA SER A 5 -39.60 -61.26 112.48
C SER A 5 -40.59 -60.70 111.46
N GLU A 6 -40.30 -59.52 110.94
CA GLU A 6 -41.04 -58.92 109.83
C GLU A 6 -40.73 -59.67 108.53
N GLN A 7 -41.69 -59.74 107.59
CA GLN A 7 -41.48 -60.28 106.25
C GLN A 7 -41.89 -59.24 105.20
N GLU A 8 -41.05 -59.03 104.18
CA GLU A 8 -41.30 -58.12 103.06
C GLU A 8 -42.37 -58.65 102.07
N SER A 9 -43.54 -59.05 102.58
CA SER A 9 -44.64 -59.61 101.78
C SER A 9 -45.99 -59.04 102.19
N TRP A 10 -46.81 -58.71 101.20
CA TRP A 10 -48.20 -58.32 101.46
C TRP A 10 -49.02 -59.52 101.93
N ILE A 11 -49.48 -59.45 103.18
CA ILE A 11 -50.44 -60.40 103.74
C ILE A 11 -51.83 -59.79 103.60
N ASP A 12 -52.74 -60.51 102.96
CA ASP A 12 -54.11 -60.04 102.74
C ASP A 12 -54.99 -60.28 103.97
N GLY A 13 -55.77 -59.25 104.33
CA GLY A 13 -56.39 -59.13 105.64
C GLY A 13 -55.39 -58.93 106.79
N ILE A 14 -55.90 -58.49 107.93
CA ILE A 14 -55.23 -58.64 109.22
C ILE A 14 -56.12 -59.61 110.00
N TYR A 15 -55.54 -60.71 110.48
CA TYR A 15 -56.22 -61.74 111.26
C TYR A 15 -57.02 -61.08 112.39
N GLN A 16 -58.27 -61.46 112.60
CA GLN A 16 -59.03 -60.98 113.75
C GLN A 16 -58.88 -61.99 114.88
N LEU A 17 -58.50 -61.54 116.07
CA LEU A 17 -58.51 -62.39 117.25
C LEU A 17 -59.95 -62.72 117.61
N GLU A 18 -60.33 -63.98 117.48
CA GLU A 18 -61.67 -64.45 117.80
C GLU A 18 -61.76 -64.92 119.25
N THR A 19 -62.95 -64.88 119.84
CA THR A 19 -63.17 -65.34 121.23
C THR A 19 -62.92 -66.84 121.44
N SER A 20 -62.86 -67.61 120.36
CA SER A 20 -62.47 -69.03 120.34
C SER A 20 -60.96 -69.28 120.30
N ASP A 21 -60.14 -68.26 120.07
CA ASP A 21 -58.71 -68.45 119.83
C ASP A 21 -57.94 -68.78 121.11
N PRO A 22 -57.10 -69.83 121.11
CA PRO A 22 -56.26 -70.12 122.26
C PRO A 22 -55.20 -69.02 122.41
N VAL A 23 -54.97 -68.60 123.66
CA VAL A 23 -53.94 -67.59 124.02
C VAL A 23 -52.55 -68.21 123.90
N VAL A 24 -52.05 -68.32 122.68
CA VAL A 24 -50.72 -68.84 122.35
C VAL A 24 -49.77 -67.66 122.16
N ALA A 25 -48.96 -67.42 123.19
CA ALA A 25 -47.86 -66.45 123.16
C ALA A 25 -46.59 -67.04 122.53
N GLY A 26 -45.81 -66.20 121.85
CA GLY A 26 -44.56 -66.57 121.16
C GLY A 26 -44.56 -66.12 119.69
N PRO A 27 -43.41 -66.15 118.99
CA PRO A 27 -43.35 -65.87 117.55
C PRO A 27 -44.24 -66.85 116.77
N GLY A 28 -45.07 -66.34 115.84
CA GLY A 28 -46.07 -67.13 115.11
C GLY A 28 -47.29 -67.59 115.93
N GLY A 29 -47.32 -67.30 117.24
CA GLY A 29 -48.46 -67.56 118.12
C GLY A 29 -49.67 -66.70 117.76
N ILE A 30 -50.88 -67.25 117.91
CA ILE A 30 -52.12 -66.61 117.43
C ILE A 30 -52.28 -65.20 118.02
N SER A 31 -51.93 -64.99 119.29
CA SER A 31 -51.98 -63.69 119.97
C SER A 31 -51.07 -62.61 119.37
N ASN A 32 -49.99 -62.99 118.67
CA ASN A 32 -49.06 -62.05 118.02
C ASN A 32 -49.34 -61.87 116.52
N ARG A 33 -50.15 -62.74 115.91
CA ARG A 33 -50.40 -62.78 114.46
C ARG A 33 -50.90 -61.45 113.89
N GLN A 34 -51.75 -60.72 114.63
CA GLN A 34 -52.19 -59.38 114.26
C GLN A 34 -51.02 -58.40 114.08
N ALA A 35 -50.08 -58.39 115.02
CA ALA A 35 -48.94 -57.48 115.01
C ALA A 35 -47.91 -57.87 113.95
N GLU A 36 -47.61 -59.16 113.81
CA GLU A 36 -46.71 -59.69 112.77
C GLU A 36 -47.21 -59.34 111.35
N GLN A 37 -48.51 -59.47 111.11
CA GLN A 37 -49.13 -59.14 109.83
C GLN A 37 -49.17 -57.63 109.56
N LEU A 38 -49.48 -56.80 110.56
CA LEU A 38 -49.47 -55.35 110.42
C LEU A 38 -48.06 -54.80 110.15
N ALA A 39 -47.04 -55.31 110.85
CA ALA A 39 -45.65 -54.91 110.67
C ALA A 39 -45.13 -55.28 109.28
N SER A 40 -45.31 -56.55 108.87
CA SER A 40 -44.94 -57.05 107.52
C SER A 40 -45.60 -56.23 106.40
N ARG A 41 -46.87 -55.84 106.58
CA ARG A 41 -47.60 -54.99 105.64
C ARG A 41 -47.08 -53.56 105.59
N THR A 42 -46.62 -53.02 106.72
CA THR A 42 -46.02 -51.68 106.81
C THR A 42 -44.67 -51.64 106.08
N ASP A 43 -43.82 -52.64 106.29
CA ASP A 43 -42.50 -52.70 105.65
C ASP A 43 -42.60 -52.96 104.13
N TYR A 44 -43.52 -53.84 103.70
CA TYR A 44 -43.86 -53.99 102.28
C TYR A 44 -44.29 -52.66 101.62
N LEU A 45 -45.15 -51.88 102.28
CA LEU A 45 -45.59 -50.56 101.77
C LEU A 45 -44.44 -49.55 101.72
N LYS A 46 -43.55 -49.56 102.71
CA LYS A 46 -42.36 -48.71 102.73
C LYS A 46 -41.40 -49.05 101.58
N LYS A 47 -41.10 -50.34 101.38
CA LYS A 47 -40.30 -50.86 100.26
C LYS A 47 -40.87 -50.45 98.90
N MET A 48 -42.19 -50.55 98.74
CA MET A 48 -42.92 -50.09 97.55
C MET A 48 -42.73 -48.58 97.32
N GLN A 49 -42.82 -47.76 98.38
CA GLN A 49 -42.63 -46.32 98.29
C GLN A 49 -41.18 -45.93 97.93
N GLU A 50 -40.18 -46.57 98.54
CA GLU A 50 -38.77 -46.37 98.24
C GLU A 50 -38.40 -46.80 96.80
N THR A 51 -38.91 -47.95 96.36
CA THR A 51 -38.76 -48.45 94.98
C THR A 51 -39.39 -47.46 93.98
N THR A 52 -40.54 -46.89 94.33
CA THR A 52 -41.19 -45.86 93.50
C THR A 52 -40.32 -44.59 93.40
N GLY A 53 -39.71 -44.16 94.51
CA GLY A 53 -38.79 -43.01 94.57
C GLY A 53 -37.55 -43.19 93.69
N GLU A 54 -36.86 -44.34 93.81
CA GLU A 54 -35.72 -44.66 92.94
C GLU A 54 -36.11 -44.72 91.46
N SER A 55 -37.25 -45.34 91.15
CA SER A 55 -37.70 -45.46 89.76
C SER A 55 -38.00 -44.10 89.14
N LEU A 56 -38.53 -43.15 89.92
CA LEU A 56 -38.76 -41.77 89.51
C LEU A 56 -37.44 -41.00 89.32
N GLN A 57 -36.42 -41.19 90.17
CA GLN A 57 -35.11 -40.56 89.95
C GLN A 57 -34.41 -41.08 88.70
N LYS A 58 -34.46 -42.39 88.42
CA LYS A 58 -33.96 -42.98 87.17
C LYS A 58 -34.75 -42.46 85.94
N HIS A 59 -36.05 -42.27 86.08
CA HIS A 59 -36.92 -41.67 85.06
C HIS A 59 -36.57 -40.20 84.76
N LEU A 60 -36.31 -39.38 85.80
CA LEU A 60 -35.93 -37.97 85.65
C LEU A 60 -34.51 -37.75 85.11
N ALA A 61 -33.58 -38.69 85.34
CA ALA A 61 -32.20 -38.60 84.89
C ALA A 61 -31.95 -39.16 83.47
N ALA A 62 -32.89 -39.92 82.92
CA ALA A 62 -32.76 -40.48 81.56
C ALA A 62 -33.04 -39.41 80.49
N SER A 63 -32.19 -39.33 79.47
CA SER A 63 -32.33 -38.36 78.37
C SER A 63 -33.55 -38.63 77.46
N ASP A 64 -34.03 -39.87 77.45
CA ASP A 64 -35.33 -40.28 76.90
C ASP A 64 -35.88 -41.44 77.74
N PRO A 65 -36.72 -41.16 78.74
CA PRO A 65 -37.28 -42.20 79.61
C PRO A 65 -38.47 -42.95 78.97
N HIS A 66 -38.85 -42.63 77.73
CA HIS A 66 -40.06 -43.14 77.08
C HIS A 66 -39.84 -43.43 75.59
N SER A 67 -38.84 -44.27 75.29
CA SER A 67 -38.48 -44.71 73.92
C SER A 67 -39.62 -45.29 73.06
N GLN A 68 -40.79 -45.60 73.63
CA GLN A 68 -42.01 -45.94 72.88
C GLN A 68 -42.70 -44.74 72.20
N TYR A 69 -42.27 -43.51 72.45
CA TYR A 69 -42.75 -42.29 71.79
C TYR A 69 -41.66 -41.67 70.91
N ALA A 70 -42.06 -41.10 69.78
CA ALA A 70 -41.09 -40.43 68.89
C ALA A 70 -40.66 -39.05 69.45
N PRO A 71 -39.39 -38.63 69.25
CA PRO A 71 -38.91 -37.32 69.69
C PRO A 71 -39.74 -36.15 69.13
N LYS A 72 -40.03 -35.15 69.98
CA LYS A 72 -40.82 -33.96 69.60
C LYS A 72 -40.18 -33.14 68.48
N ASN A 73 -38.84 -33.14 68.41
CA ASN A 73 -38.07 -32.56 67.31
C ASN A 73 -37.49 -33.70 66.46
N SER A 74 -37.74 -33.68 65.16
CA SER A 74 -37.25 -34.66 64.18
C SER A 74 -37.62 -36.14 64.48
N PRO A 75 -38.92 -36.49 64.61
CA PRO A 75 -39.35 -37.87 64.81
C PRO A 75 -39.05 -38.75 63.58
N ALA A 76 -38.42 -39.91 63.81
CA ALA A 76 -38.28 -40.96 62.80
C ALA A 76 -39.56 -41.81 62.75
N LEU A 77 -40.33 -41.71 61.65
CA LEU A 77 -41.56 -42.47 61.47
C LEU A 77 -41.25 -43.88 60.92
N THR A 78 -41.66 -44.92 61.64
CA THR A 78 -41.53 -46.33 61.23
C THR A 78 -42.92 -46.99 61.13
N GLY A 79 -43.03 -48.10 60.40
CA GLY A 79 -44.32 -48.74 60.09
C GLY A 79 -45.13 -47.99 59.03
N THR A 80 -46.47 -48.07 59.11
CA THR A 80 -47.41 -47.38 58.20
C THR A 80 -48.17 -46.26 58.93
N PRO A 81 -47.56 -45.08 59.13
CA PRO A 81 -48.18 -43.97 59.87
C PRO A 81 -49.37 -43.37 59.10
N THR A 82 -50.48 -43.11 59.81
CA THR A 82 -51.68 -42.46 59.27
C THR A 82 -51.70 -40.98 59.62
N ALA A 83 -51.84 -40.10 58.62
CA ALA A 83 -52.06 -38.66 58.82
C ALA A 83 -53.44 -38.24 58.30
N PRO A 84 -54.05 -37.14 58.80
CA PRO A 84 -55.29 -36.60 58.25
C PRO A 84 -55.10 -36.20 56.79
N THR A 85 -56.00 -36.63 55.91
CA THR A 85 -55.93 -36.24 54.49
C THR A 85 -56.44 -34.82 54.35
N THR A 86 -55.50 -33.91 54.13
CA THR A 86 -55.75 -32.48 53.88
C THR A 86 -56.41 -32.27 52.52
N ALA A 87 -57.07 -31.13 52.32
CA ALA A 87 -57.63 -30.76 51.03
C ALA A 87 -56.49 -30.51 50.01
N GLN A 88 -56.74 -30.74 48.71
CA GLN A 88 -55.69 -30.82 47.68
C GLN A 88 -54.82 -29.55 47.47
N THR A 89 -55.16 -28.38 48.06
CA THR A 89 -54.33 -27.16 48.05
C THR A 89 -53.27 -27.15 49.13
N ALA A 90 -53.36 -28.03 50.14
CA ALA A 90 -52.54 -27.94 51.33
C ALA A 90 -51.05 -27.96 50.95
N ASN A 91 -50.44 -26.77 51.00
CA ASN A 91 -49.09 -26.46 50.55
C ASN A 91 -48.20 -26.03 51.73
N ASN A 92 -48.62 -26.40 52.94
CA ASN A 92 -47.92 -26.16 54.19
C ASN A 92 -47.08 -27.39 54.58
N THR A 93 -46.51 -27.39 55.78
CA THR A 93 -45.59 -28.44 56.26
C THR A 93 -46.28 -29.73 56.76
N GLN A 94 -47.55 -29.97 56.39
CA GLN A 94 -48.27 -31.19 56.75
C GLN A 94 -47.81 -32.40 55.90
N ILE A 95 -47.86 -33.62 56.46
CA ILE A 95 -47.47 -34.84 55.74
C ILE A 95 -48.56 -35.21 54.72
N ALA A 96 -48.21 -35.27 53.44
CA ALA A 96 -49.11 -35.68 52.37
C ALA A 96 -49.46 -37.18 52.46
N THR A 97 -50.75 -37.51 52.40
CA THR A 97 -51.23 -38.90 52.49
C THR A 97 -51.26 -39.59 51.13
N THR A 98 -51.29 -40.92 51.11
CA THR A 98 -51.51 -41.69 49.86
C THR A 98 -52.88 -41.41 49.21
N ALA A 99 -53.87 -40.96 49.98
CA ALA A 99 -55.17 -40.52 49.48
C ALA A 99 -55.12 -39.12 48.82
N PHE A 100 -54.28 -38.21 49.33
CA PHE A 100 -53.94 -36.95 48.67
C PHE A 100 -53.27 -37.23 47.31
N VAL A 101 -52.22 -38.07 47.29
CA VAL A 101 -51.49 -38.41 46.06
C VAL A 101 -52.40 -39.11 45.03
N LYS A 102 -53.20 -40.10 45.44
CA LYS A 102 -54.18 -40.77 44.55
C LYS A 102 -55.20 -39.80 43.95
N SER A 103 -55.63 -38.79 44.71
CA SER A 103 -56.61 -37.82 44.21
C SER A 103 -56.02 -36.86 43.18
N ALA A 104 -54.76 -36.46 43.34
CA ALA A 104 -54.05 -35.64 42.35
C ALA A 104 -53.82 -36.43 41.04
N LEU A 105 -53.46 -37.71 41.14
CA LEU A 105 -53.26 -38.58 39.97
C LEU A 105 -54.56 -38.83 39.20
N ALA A 106 -55.69 -38.99 39.90
CA ALA A 106 -57.00 -39.19 39.25
C ALA A 106 -57.48 -37.95 38.47
N ALA A 107 -57.16 -36.73 38.93
CA ALA A 107 -57.51 -35.50 38.22
C ALA A 107 -56.80 -35.38 36.85
N LEU A 108 -55.60 -35.96 36.71
CA LEU A 108 -54.82 -35.95 35.47
C LEU A 108 -55.41 -36.91 34.40
N VAL A 109 -56.09 -37.99 34.82
CA VAL A 109 -56.60 -39.03 33.92
C VAL A 109 -57.94 -38.65 33.27
N ASN A 110 -58.77 -37.87 33.95
CA ASN A 110 -60.13 -37.54 33.51
C ASN A 110 -60.24 -36.42 32.44
N GLY A 111 -59.12 -36.00 31.84
CA GLY A 111 -59.06 -34.89 30.87
C GLY A 111 -59.22 -35.27 29.39
N SER A 112 -59.67 -36.48 29.04
CA SER A 112 -59.65 -37.01 27.66
C SER A 112 -61.06 -37.32 27.09
N PRO A 113 -61.40 -37.00 25.81
CA PRO A 113 -62.80 -36.98 25.35
C PRO A 113 -63.25 -38.11 24.41
N ALA A 114 -64.57 -38.40 24.46
CA ALA A 114 -65.45 -38.78 23.35
C ALA A 114 -65.42 -40.20 22.70
N ALA A 115 -65.36 -41.27 23.49
CA ALA A 115 -65.64 -42.64 23.00
C ALA A 115 -66.54 -43.48 23.92
N LEU A 116 -67.48 -42.85 24.64
CA LEU A 116 -68.29 -43.52 25.66
C LEU A 116 -69.69 -42.90 25.77
N ASP A 117 -70.72 -43.61 25.31
CA ASP A 117 -72.12 -43.38 25.68
C ASP A 117 -72.92 -44.69 25.71
N THR A 118 -72.86 -45.37 26.87
CA THR A 118 -73.94 -46.26 27.33
C THR A 118 -74.61 -45.65 28.56
N LEU A 119 -74.66 -44.31 28.63
CA LEU A 119 -75.31 -43.54 29.70
C LEU A 119 -76.84 -43.74 29.70
N GLN A 120 -77.39 -44.43 28.69
CA GLN A 120 -78.81 -44.74 28.59
C GLN A 120 -79.28 -45.92 29.47
N GLU A 121 -78.46 -46.96 29.66
CA GLU A 121 -78.75 -47.99 30.68
C GLU A 121 -78.56 -47.41 32.08
N LEU A 122 -77.54 -46.55 32.21
CA LEU A 122 -77.27 -45.54 33.24
C LEU A 122 -78.40 -44.49 33.42
N ALA A 123 -79.60 -44.69 32.85
CA ALA A 123 -80.74 -43.75 32.90
C ALA A 123 -82.17 -44.36 33.15
N ASN A 124 -82.31 -45.55 33.77
CA ASN A 124 -83.60 -46.10 34.32
C ASN A 124 -83.84 -46.33 35.86
N ALA A 125 -83.11 -45.73 36.85
CA ALA A 125 -83.37 -45.85 38.32
C ALA A 125 -83.22 -44.58 39.22
N LEU A 126 -82.01 -44.16 39.67
CA LEU A 126 -81.70 -43.14 40.73
C LEU A 126 -82.41 -41.76 40.65
N GLY A 127 -82.82 -41.39 39.45
CA GLY A 127 -83.47 -40.12 39.10
C GLY A 127 -83.37 -39.73 37.60
N ASN A 128 -83.01 -40.61 36.65
CA ASN A 128 -83.23 -42.04 36.64
C ASN A 128 -81.91 -42.84 36.51
N ASP A 129 -80.84 -42.68 37.27
CA ASP A 129 -79.56 -43.42 37.01
C ASP A 129 -79.40 -44.88 37.64
N PRO A 130 -79.22 -46.00 36.89
CA PRO A 130 -78.88 -47.35 37.41
C PRO A 130 -77.41 -47.62 37.70
N HIS A 131 -76.53 -46.64 37.53
CA HIS A 131 -75.32 -46.56 38.33
C HIS A 131 -75.63 -45.70 39.55
N PHE A 132 -76.34 -46.33 40.49
CA PHE A 132 -76.39 -45.91 41.90
C PHE A 132 -75.03 -45.40 42.39
N SER A 133 -73.96 -46.06 41.94
CA SER A 133 -72.57 -45.66 42.12
C SER A 133 -72.17 -44.34 41.46
N THR A 134 -72.63 -43.97 40.26
CA THR A 134 -72.22 -42.73 39.56
C THR A 134 -72.92 -41.49 40.10
N THR A 135 -74.23 -41.50 40.44
CA THR A 135 -74.78 -40.33 41.17
C THR A 135 -74.25 -40.24 42.60
N VAL A 136 -73.94 -41.36 43.28
CA VAL A 136 -73.22 -41.29 44.57
C VAL A 136 -71.76 -40.85 44.38
N LEU A 137 -71.08 -41.28 43.31
CA LEU A 137 -69.73 -40.84 42.98
C LEU A 137 -69.69 -39.43 42.40
N ASN A 138 -70.76 -38.90 41.82
CA ASN A 138 -70.92 -37.51 41.41
C ASN A 138 -71.41 -36.67 42.57
N ALA A 139 -72.18 -37.16 43.54
CA ALA A 139 -72.36 -36.44 44.80
C ALA A 139 -71.03 -36.35 45.56
N ILE A 140 -70.25 -37.43 45.57
CA ILE A 140 -68.89 -37.47 46.15
C ILE A 140 -67.88 -36.70 45.28
N ALA A 141 -68.04 -36.66 43.95
CA ALA A 141 -67.13 -35.97 43.02
C ALA A 141 -67.54 -34.53 42.71
N ASP A 142 -68.77 -34.13 42.97
CA ASP A 142 -69.24 -32.75 43.08
C ASP A 142 -68.86 -32.25 44.46
N VAL A 143 -68.88 -33.06 45.53
CA VAL A 143 -68.14 -32.70 46.75
C VAL A 143 -66.64 -32.61 46.46
N LYS A 144 -66.06 -33.50 45.65
CA LYS A 144 -64.63 -33.44 45.26
C LYS A 144 -64.31 -32.31 44.29
N THR A 145 -65.28 -31.82 43.51
CA THR A 145 -65.13 -30.78 42.47
C THR A 145 -65.59 -29.43 42.98
N ASP A 146 -66.54 -29.34 43.90
CA ASP A 146 -66.82 -28.16 44.73
C ASP A 146 -65.66 -27.94 45.71
N VAL A 147 -65.13 -29.00 46.33
CA VAL A 147 -63.81 -28.95 46.96
C VAL A 147 -62.81 -28.50 45.91
N ALA A 148 -62.47 -29.26 44.86
CA ALA A 148 -61.42 -28.90 43.90
C ALA A 148 -61.61 -27.52 43.24
N ASN A 149 -62.82 -26.97 43.11
CA ASN A 149 -63.09 -25.64 42.57
C ASN A 149 -62.99 -24.54 43.63
N LYS A 150 -63.44 -24.74 44.87
CA LYS A 150 -63.14 -23.79 45.98
C LYS A 150 -61.64 -23.74 46.28
N LEU A 151 -61.00 -24.87 46.08
CA LEU A 151 -59.60 -25.21 46.32
C LEU A 151 -58.73 -24.65 45.18
N ASN A 152 -59.09 -24.88 43.92
CA ASN A 152 -58.46 -24.22 42.77
C ASN A 152 -58.79 -22.72 42.74
N ALA A 153 -59.97 -22.27 43.15
CA ALA A 153 -60.26 -20.84 43.28
C ALA A 153 -59.39 -20.18 44.35
N HIS A 154 -59.15 -20.87 45.47
CA HIS A 154 -58.19 -20.45 46.51
C HIS A 154 -56.71 -20.52 46.05
N ALA A 155 -56.36 -21.44 45.14
CA ALA A 155 -55.01 -21.54 44.56
C ALA A 155 -54.76 -20.61 43.36
N SER A 156 -55.82 -20.14 42.69
CA SER A 156 -55.77 -19.24 41.53
C SER A 156 -56.18 -17.80 41.86
N THR A 157 -56.71 -17.54 43.06
CA THR A 157 -56.63 -16.19 43.64
C THR A 157 -55.17 -15.93 43.99
N LEU A 158 -54.52 -15.10 43.18
CA LEU A 158 -53.12 -14.68 43.35
C LEU A 158 -52.86 -14.06 44.75
N ASP A 159 -53.92 -13.56 45.40
CA ASP A 159 -53.95 -13.24 46.82
C ASP A 159 -55.30 -13.66 47.44
N ALA A 160 -55.36 -14.89 47.94
CA ALA A 160 -56.57 -15.45 48.57
C ALA A 160 -56.81 -14.95 50.02
N HIS A 161 -55.88 -14.15 50.57
CA HIS A 161 -55.95 -13.55 51.90
C HIS A 161 -55.50 -12.08 51.86
N PRO A 162 -56.23 -11.21 51.14
CA PRO A 162 -55.82 -9.83 50.83
C PRO A 162 -55.72 -8.89 52.05
N GLN A 163 -56.03 -9.39 53.26
CA GLN A 163 -55.77 -8.70 54.52
C GLN A 163 -54.30 -8.75 54.98
N TYR A 164 -53.41 -9.47 54.29
CA TYR A 164 -51.99 -9.61 54.67
C TYR A 164 -51.04 -9.26 53.52
N ALA A 165 -49.96 -8.55 53.81
CA ALA A 165 -48.92 -8.28 52.82
C ALA A 165 -48.09 -9.55 52.50
N PRO A 166 -47.69 -9.79 51.24
CA PRO A 166 -46.89 -10.96 50.85
C PRO A 166 -45.59 -11.12 51.63
N LYS A 167 -45.29 -12.34 52.11
CA LYS A 167 -44.08 -12.62 52.92
C LYS A 167 -42.76 -12.42 52.16
N ALA A 168 -42.78 -12.56 50.83
CA ALA A 168 -41.70 -12.19 49.94
C ALA A 168 -42.12 -10.96 49.13
N SER A 169 -41.27 -9.92 49.09
CA SER A 169 -41.53 -8.65 48.40
C SER A 169 -42.89 -8.01 48.73
N PRO A 170 -43.21 -7.74 50.02
CA PRO A 170 -44.46 -7.07 50.40
C PRO A 170 -44.57 -5.69 49.75
N THR A 171 -45.67 -5.44 49.04
CA THR A 171 -46.06 -4.08 48.67
C THR A 171 -46.77 -3.45 49.87
N PHE A 172 -46.08 -2.55 50.58
CA PHE A 172 -46.68 -1.83 51.71
C PHE A 172 -47.64 -0.74 51.21
N THR A 173 -48.92 -0.84 51.59
CA THR A 173 -49.94 0.16 51.30
C THR A 173 -50.26 1.02 52.54
N GLY A 174 -50.63 2.29 52.34
CA GLY A 174 -50.86 3.24 53.43
C GLY A 174 -49.57 3.93 53.87
N THR A 175 -49.44 4.24 55.17
CA THR A 175 -48.30 4.99 55.73
C THR A 175 -47.49 4.09 56.70
N PRO A 176 -46.71 3.11 56.20
CA PRO A 176 -45.97 2.19 57.06
C PRO A 176 -44.93 2.93 57.90
N THR A 177 -44.90 2.66 59.20
CA THR A 177 -43.92 3.20 60.14
C THR A 177 -42.83 2.17 60.44
N ALA A 178 -41.58 2.61 60.49
CA ALA A 178 -40.44 1.79 60.89
C ALA A 178 -39.50 2.63 61.80
N PRO A 179 -38.71 2.00 62.69
CA PRO A 179 -37.69 2.72 63.47
C PRO A 179 -36.63 3.32 62.56
N THR A 180 -36.22 4.57 62.83
CA THR A 180 -35.12 5.22 62.08
C THR A 180 -33.79 4.58 62.45
N ALA A 181 -33.11 4.01 61.46
CA ALA A 181 -31.79 3.39 61.61
C ALA A 181 -30.70 4.42 61.99
N ALA A 182 -29.61 3.96 62.59
CA ALA A 182 -28.44 4.79 62.88
C ALA A 182 -27.66 5.10 61.59
N SER A 183 -26.98 6.25 61.52
CA SER A 183 -26.34 6.75 60.28
C SER A 183 -25.29 5.83 59.64
N GLY A 184 -24.69 4.90 60.40
CA GLY A 184 -23.73 3.91 59.91
C GLY A 184 -24.33 2.55 59.51
N SER A 185 -25.65 2.39 59.49
CA SER A 185 -26.30 1.11 59.22
C SER A 185 -26.15 0.72 57.74
N ASN A 186 -25.65 -0.49 57.48
CA ASN A 186 -25.36 -1.02 56.14
C ASN A 186 -25.92 -2.44 55.91
N ASP A 187 -26.95 -2.81 56.68
CA ASP A 187 -27.66 -4.09 56.57
C ASP A 187 -28.94 -3.95 55.71
N THR A 188 -29.82 -4.96 55.77
CA THR A 188 -31.04 -5.02 54.98
C THR A 188 -32.25 -4.35 55.64
N GLN A 189 -32.07 -3.48 56.64
CA GLN A 189 -33.16 -2.74 57.28
C GLN A 189 -33.82 -1.73 56.32
N LEU A 190 -35.14 -1.54 56.45
CA LEU A 190 -35.87 -0.52 55.70
C LEU A 190 -35.42 0.90 56.08
N ALA A 191 -34.93 1.66 55.11
CA ALA A 191 -34.55 3.06 55.28
C ALA A 191 -35.80 3.95 55.47
N THR A 192 -35.92 4.62 56.62
CA THR A 192 -37.01 5.57 56.87
C THR A 192 -36.79 6.89 56.13
N THR A 193 -37.84 7.66 55.89
CA THR A 193 -37.73 9.00 55.29
C THR A 193 -36.86 9.97 56.11
N ALA A 194 -36.76 9.76 57.42
CA ALA A 194 -35.84 10.50 58.29
C ALA A 194 -34.38 10.09 58.05
N PHE A 195 -34.10 8.78 57.94
CA PHE A 195 -32.76 8.28 57.59
C PHE A 195 -32.32 8.76 56.20
N VAL A 196 -33.18 8.67 55.18
CA VAL A 196 -32.87 9.12 53.82
C VAL A 196 -32.64 10.63 53.77
N LYS A 197 -33.45 11.45 54.48
CA LYS A 197 -33.19 12.90 54.56
C LYS A 197 -31.85 13.22 55.22
N ALA A 198 -31.47 12.51 56.28
CA ALA A 198 -30.16 12.68 56.92
C ALA A 198 -29.00 12.25 55.99
N ALA A 199 -29.13 11.12 55.29
CA ALA A 199 -28.13 10.61 54.36
C ALA A 199 -27.96 11.52 53.12
N VAL A 200 -29.06 12.04 52.55
CA VAL A 200 -29.00 12.99 51.43
C VAL A 200 -28.39 14.33 51.87
N ALA A 201 -28.73 14.83 53.06
CA ALA A 201 -28.09 16.04 53.60
C ALA A 201 -26.57 15.84 53.82
N ALA A 202 -26.16 14.66 54.30
CA ALA A 202 -24.74 14.31 54.43
C ALA A 202 -24.03 14.16 53.08
N LEU A 203 -24.71 13.64 52.04
CA LEU A 203 -24.17 13.52 50.69
C LEU A 203 -24.02 14.89 50.01
N VAL A 204 -25.03 15.76 50.11
CA VAL A 204 -24.98 17.14 49.58
C VAL A 204 -23.88 17.95 50.25
N ASN A 205 -23.73 17.84 51.57
CA ASN A 205 -22.65 18.49 52.33
C ASN A 205 -21.29 17.79 52.20
N GLY A 206 -21.23 16.61 51.58
CA GLY A 206 -20.04 15.77 51.44
C GLY A 206 -19.50 15.63 50.01
N SER A 207 -20.15 16.22 49.01
CA SER A 207 -19.69 16.17 47.62
C SER A 207 -18.62 17.23 47.35
N PRO A 208 -17.43 16.87 46.82
CA PRO A 208 -16.38 17.83 46.48
C PRO A 208 -16.78 18.82 45.36
N ALA A 209 -15.95 19.85 45.18
CA ALA A 209 -16.14 21.06 44.34
C ALA A 209 -16.49 20.89 42.84
N ALA A 210 -16.74 19.67 42.34
CA ALA A 210 -17.13 19.41 40.96
C ALA A 210 -18.63 19.64 40.66
N LEU A 211 -19.45 19.93 41.68
CA LEU A 211 -20.84 20.39 41.52
C LEU A 211 -21.00 21.91 41.68
N ASP A 212 -19.94 22.62 42.08
CA ASP A 212 -19.88 24.08 42.06
C ASP A 212 -19.87 24.60 40.61
N THR A 213 -19.14 23.90 39.74
CA THR A 213 -18.84 24.35 38.37
C THR A 213 -20.06 24.65 37.50
N LEU A 214 -21.22 24.01 37.71
CA LEU A 214 -22.44 24.35 36.95
C LEU A 214 -23.10 25.64 37.44
N GLN A 215 -23.06 25.92 38.75
CA GLN A 215 -23.54 27.18 39.31
C GLN A 215 -22.54 28.32 39.09
N GLU A 216 -21.24 28.04 39.11
CA GLU A 216 -20.18 28.95 38.68
C GLU A 216 -20.30 29.28 37.18
N LEU A 217 -20.46 28.28 36.30
CA LEU A 217 -20.67 28.52 34.86
C LEU A 217 -21.95 29.32 34.61
N ALA A 218 -23.07 28.98 35.26
CA ALA A 218 -24.30 29.76 35.13
C ALA A 218 -24.11 31.21 35.59
N SER A 219 -23.42 31.44 36.72
CA SER A 219 -23.14 32.79 37.24
C SER A 219 -22.13 33.56 36.38
N ALA A 220 -21.08 32.90 35.86
CA ALA A 220 -20.07 33.49 34.99
C ALA A 220 -20.62 33.85 33.60
N LEU A 221 -21.65 33.14 33.15
CA LEU A 221 -22.45 33.46 31.95
C LEU A 221 -23.66 34.38 32.27
N GLY A 222 -23.72 34.94 33.48
CA GLY A 222 -24.70 35.96 33.89
C GLY A 222 -26.12 35.45 34.13
N ASN A 223 -26.32 34.13 34.22
CA ASN A 223 -27.63 33.45 34.24
C ASN A 223 -28.55 33.83 33.06
N ASP A 224 -27.97 34.21 31.91
CA ASP A 224 -28.74 34.66 30.74
C ASP A 224 -29.38 33.49 29.97
N PRO A 225 -30.73 33.37 29.94
CA PRO A 225 -31.42 32.30 29.21
C PRO A 225 -31.23 32.41 27.68
N ASN A 226 -30.82 33.58 27.20
CA ASN A 226 -30.59 33.90 25.79
C ASN A 226 -29.11 34.17 25.49
N PHE A 227 -28.18 33.63 26.29
CA PHE A 227 -26.73 33.90 26.20
C PHE A 227 -26.18 33.90 24.76
N SER A 228 -26.60 32.95 23.92
CA SER A 228 -26.19 32.90 22.51
C SER A 228 -26.64 34.12 21.70
N THR A 229 -27.86 34.61 21.92
CA THR A 229 -28.41 35.82 21.29
C THR A 229 -27.73 37.08 21.82
N THR A 230 -27.49 37.15 23.13
CA THR A 230 -26.81 38.28 23.77
C THR A 230 -25.36 38.40 23.30
N MET A 231 -24.63 37.28 23.20
CA MET A 231 -23.29 37.26 22.60
C MET A 231 -23.32 37.61 21.10
N LEU A 232 -24.29 37.09 20.33
CA LEU A 232 -24.43 37.46 18.91
C LEU A 232 -24.63 38.97 18.74
N ASN A 233 -25.51 39.58 19.56
CA ASN A 233 -25.76 41.02 19.54
C ASN A 233 -24.53 41.83 19.98
N ALA A 234 -23.85 41.42 21.05
CA ALA A 234 -22.63 42.08 21.53
C ALA A 234 -21.45 41.97 20.55
N ILE A 235 -21.39 40.89 19.76
CA ILE A 235 -20.42 40.72 18.66
C ILE A 235 -20.84 41.56 17.45
N ALA A 236 -22.13 41.61 17.10
CA ALA A 236 -22.65 42.40 15.97
C ALA A 236 -22.45 43.92 16.12
N VAL A 237 -22.26 44.42 17.35
CA VAL A 237 -21.92 45.81 17.65
C VAL A 237 -20.40 46.08 17.58
N LYS A 238 -19.54 45.06 17.45
CA LYS A 238 -18.09 45.24 17.28
C LYS A 238 -17.73 45.32 15.80
N LEU A 239 -17.35 46.53 15.36
CA LEU A 239 -17.08 46.93 13.97
C LEU A 239 -18.32 46.93 13.08
N ALA A 240 -19.08 48.02 13.16
CA ALA A 240 -20.22 48.31 12.30
C ALA A 240 -19.74 48.49 10.85
N LYS A 241 -20.13 47.56 9.96
CA LYS A 241 -19.63 47.49 8.58
C LYS A 241 -19.91 48.75 7.76
N ASP A 242 -21.02 49.42 8.03
CA ASP A 242 -21.44 50.69 7.41
C ASP A 242 -20.65 51.91 7.93
N GLN A 243 -20.07 51.82 9.14
CA GLN A 243 -19.24 52.89 9.70
C GLN A 243 -17.80 52.90 9.18
N ASN A 244 -17.39 51.90 8.39
CA ASN A 244 -16.10 51.87 7.69
C ASN A 244 -14.87 52.16 8.61
N GLY A 245 -14.93 51.71 9.87
CA GLY A 245 -13.88 51.92 10.87
C GLY A 245 -13.91 53.26 11.61
N ALA A 246 -14.98 54.06 11.46
CA ALA A 246 -15.18 55.27 12.26
C ALA A 246 -15.35 54.97 13.77
N ASP A 247 -15.85 53.78 14.10
CA ASP A 247 -16.05 53.23 15.44
C ASP A 247 -14.77 52.64 16.09
N ILE A 248 -13.65 52.56 15.37
CA ILE A 248 -12.36 52.15 15.93
C ILE A 248 -11.94 53.18 17.02
N PRO A 249 -11.79 52.80 18.31
CA PRO A 249 -11.57 53.77 19.38
C PRO A 249 -10.21 54.47 19.29
N ASP A 250 -9.13 53.71 19.09
CA ASP A 250 -7.79 54.24 18.81
C ASP A 250 -7.36 53.85 17.38
N LYS A 251 -7.63 54.76 16.45
CA LYS A 251 -7.25 54.62 15.04
C LYS A 251 -5.73 54.67 14.84
N SER A 252 -4.97 55.20 15.79
CA SER A 252 -3.50 55.28 15.71
C SER A 252 -2.86 53.94 16.06
N GLN A 253 -3.22 53.37 17.21
CA GLN A 253 -2.88 51.98 17.57
C GLN A 253 -3.31 51.00 16.49
N PHE A 254 -4.53 51.12 15.97
CA PHE A 254 -5.03 50.23 14.93
C PHE A 254 -4.15 50.26 13.67
N ARG A 255 -3.80 51.45 13.16
CA ARG A 255 -2.89 51.58 12.01
C ARG A 255 -1.49 51.00 12.28
N ASN A 256 -0.97 51.17 13.49
CA ASN A 256 0.32 50.55 13.87
C ASN A 256 0.24 49.02 13.86
N ASN A 257 -0.82 48.44 14.46
CA ASN A 257 -0.98 47.00 14.61
C ASN A 257 -1.20 46.27 13.27
N ILE A 258 -1.80 46.94 12.27
CA ILE A 258 -1.93 46.41 10.90
C ILE A 258 -0.72 46.74 10.00
N GLY A 259 0.38 47.27 10.55
CA GLY A 259 1.62 47.58 9.83
C GLY A 259 1.57 48.81 8.91
N LEU A 260 0.49 49.60 8.95
CA LEU A 260 0.29 50.77 8.08
C LEU A 260 0.78 52.07 8.71
N GLY A 261 0.90 52.14 10.04
CA GLY A 261 1.47 53.26 10.80
C GLY A 261 0.98 54.65 10.35
N ASN A 262 1.92 55.49 9.93
CA ASN A 262 1.65 56.81 9.36
C ASN A 262 1.45 56.80 7.83
N ALA A 263 1.69 55.69 7.13
CA ALA A 263 1.67 55.61 5.67
C ALA A 263 0.26 55.82 5.05
N MET A 264 -0.79 55.79 5.87
CA MET A 264 -2.18 56.07 5.46
C MET A 264 -2.76 57.37 6.05
N LEU A 265 -1.91 58.25 6.59
CA LEU A 265 -2.34 59.62 6.91
C LEU A 265 -2.47 60.42 5.61
N ARG A 266 -3.72 60.62 5.18
CA ARG A 266 -4.08 61.33 3.95
C ARG A 266 -3.60 62.78 4.00
N GLY A 267 -2.43 63.04 3.41
CA GLY A 267 -1.85 64.39 3.27
C GLY A 267 -0.49 64.60 3.96
N ASP A 268 -0.15 63.84 5.01
CA ASP A 268 1.00 64.19 5.88
C ASP A 268 2.38 63.84 5.28
N TYR A 269 2.43 63.03 4.22
CA TYR A 269 3.67 62.62 3.52
C TYR A 269 3.56 62.68 1.98
N GLY A 270 2.55 63.39 1.46
CA GLY A 270 2.33 63.58 0.01
C GLY A 270 1.77 62.37 -0.75
N LEU A 271 1.41 61.28 -0.07
CA LEU A 271 0.70 60.14 -0.67
C LEU A 271 -0.81 60.22 -0.38
N GLY A 272 -1.65 60.07 -1.41
CA GLY A 272 -3.11 60.12 -1.30
C GLY A 272 -3.71 61.54 -1.15
N GLY A 273 -2.96 62.58 -1.47
CA GLY A 273 -3.37 63.99 -1.44
C GLY A 273 -2.43 64.88 -2.26
N ASN A 274 -2.48 66.20 -2.06
CA ASN A 274 -1.51 67.12 -2.67
C ASN A 274 -0.10 66.91 -2.07
N ALA A 275 0.94 67.18 -2.86
CA ALA A 275 2.32 67.16 -2.38
C ALA A 275 2.59 68.26 -1.34
N ILE A 276 3.55 68.03 -0.44
CA ILE A 276 3.89 68.96 0.64
C ILE A 276 4.66 70.15 0.06
N SER A 277 4.17 71.38 0.30
CA SER A 277 4.83 72.59 -0.18
C SER A 277 6.17 72.84 0.52
N ILE A 278 7.25 73.02 -0.24
CA ILE A 278 8.56 73.46 0.26
C ILE A 278 8.53 74.99 0.37
N PRO A 279 8.89 75.59 1.53
CA PRO A 279 8.91 77.05 1.67
C PRO A 279 9.80 77.73 0.63
N ALA A 280 9.35 78.85 0.05
CA ALA A 280 10.11 79.58 -0.95
C ALA A 280 11.51 79.99 -0.45
N ASN A 281 12.49 80.04 -1.37
CA ASN A 281 13.91 80.36 -1.10
C ASN A 281 14.64 79.38 -0.16
N THR A 282 14.12 78.16 -0.01
CA THR A 282 14.76 77.11 0.80
C THR A 282 15.98 76.50 0.10
N ASP A 283 17.03 76.21 0.87
CA ASP A 283 18.11 75.32 0.44
C ASP A 283 17.63 73.86 0.46
N ILE A 284 17.57 73.25 -0.73
CA ILE A 284 17.07 71.89 -0.93
C ILE A 284 17.96 70.83 -0.26
N ASN A 285 19.26 71.09 -0.10
CA ASN A 285 20.14 70.23 0.69
C ASN A 285 19.74 70.26 2.16
N ALA A 286 19.58 71.46 2.72
CA ALA A 286 19.26 71.65 4.13
C ALA A 286 17.88 71.08 4.49
N PHE A 287 16.88 71.27 3.63
CA PHE A 287 15.52 70.74 3.82
C PHE A 287 15.49 69.22 3.85
N PHE A 288 16.04 68.56 2.82
CA PHE A 288 16.02 67.10 2.74
C PHE A 288 17.02 66.41 3.69
N ASN A 289 17.88 67.16 4.38
CA ASN A 289 18.67 66.59 5.47
C ASN A 289 17.80 66.12 6.66
N THR A 290 16.66 66.79 6.91
CA THR A 290 15.77 66.52 8.07
C THR A 290 14.34 66.14 7.66
N ALA A 291 13.92 66.41 6.42
CA ALA A 291 12.60 66.01 5.94
C ALA A 291 12.40 64.47 5.97
N PRO A 292 11.18 64.00 6.30
CA PRO A 292 10.83 62.58 6.19
C PRO A 292 10.68 62.13 4.73
N SER A 293 10.53 60.83 4.50
CA SER A 293 10.20 60.30 3.17
C SER A 293 8.86 60.83 2.67
N GLY A 294 8.77 61.27 1.42
CA GLY A 294 7.51 61.79 0.87
C GLY A 294 7.63 62.48 -0.49
N ILE A 295 6.50 63.02 -0.94
CA ILE A 295 6.38 63.83 -2.17
C ILE A 295 6.20 65.29 -1.79
N TYR A 296 7.07 66.15 -2.34
CA TYR A 296 7.18 67.57 -2.02
C TYR A 296 7.12 68.43 -3.29
N ALA A 297 6.45 69.57 -3.25
CA ALA A 297 6.37 70.52 -4.35
C ALA A 297 7.11 71.81 -4.00
N GLY A 298 8.07 72.21 -4.82
CA GLY A 298 8.63 73.56 -4.81
C GLY A 298 8.05 74.35 -5.98
N HIS A 299 7.43 75.50 -5.72
CA HIS A 299 6.86 76.38 -6.74
C HIS A 299 7.48 77.78 -6.62
N ASP A 300 7.95 78.31 -7.75
CA ASP A 300 8.33 79.71 -8.03
C ASP A 300 9.04 80.45 -6.88
N GLY A 301 10.02 79.79 -6.27
CA GLY A 301 10.90 80.34 -5.23
C GLY A 301 12.37 80.22 -5.65
N GLY A 302 13.23 81.10 -5.13
CA GLY A 302 14.67 81.08 -5.36
C GLY A 302 15.39 79.97 -4.60
N TYR A 303 14.99 78.72 -4.82
CA TYR A 303 15.54 77.54 -4.16
C TYR A 303 17.04 77.39 -4.48
N LEU A 304 17.83 77.03 -3.46
CA LEU A 304 19.26 76.77 -3.61
C LEU A 304 19.53 75.26 -3.75
N ASN A 305 20.62 74.91 -4.44
CA ASN A 305 21.05 73.53 -4.70
C ASN A 305 20.05 72.65 -5.49
N ILE A 306 19.19 73.28 -6.29
CA ILE A 306 18.35 72.63 -7.31
C ILE A 306 19.15 72.24 -8.58
N PRO A 307 18.65 71.28 -9.39
CA PRO A 307 19.19 71.09 -10.73
C PRO A 307 18.91 72.33 -11.62
N PRO A 308 19.66 72.54 -12.71
CA PRO A 308 19.45 73.68 -13.60
C PRO A 308 18.22 73.49 -14.51
N GLY A 309 17.51 74.58 -14.83
CA GLY A 309 16.61 74.64 -15.98
C GLY A 309 15.10 74.63 -15.73
N ASP A 310 14.65 74.69 -14.47
CA ASP A 310 13.26 74.95 -14.09
C ASP A 310 13.17 75.83 -12.83
N ILE A 311 11.98 76.36 -12.55
CA ILE A 311 11.62 77.15 -11.36
C ILE A 311 10.55 76.45 -10.50
N SER A 312 9.91 75.40 -11.03
CA SER A 312 8.89 74.61 -10.33
C SER A 312 9.17 73.11 -10.44
N TYR A 313 9.15 72.42 -9.31
CA TYR A 313 9.65 71.05 -9.17
C TYR A 313 8.77 70.18 -8.27
N LEU A 314 8.62 68.91 -8.65
CA LEU A 314 8.12 67.85 -7.78
C LEU A 314 9.27 66.95 -7.33
N PHE A 315 9.56 66.96 -6.04
CA PHE A 315 10.61 66.18 -5.40
C PHE A 315 10.04 64.92 -4.75
N PHE A 316 10.74 63.80 -4.95
CA PHE A 316 10.48 62.52 -4.29
C PHE A 316 11.69 62.20 -3.42
N TRP A 317 11.51 62.30 -2.10
CA TRP A 317 12.59 62.05 -1.15
C TRP A 317 12.47 60.66 -0.54
N MET A 318 13.50 59.85 -0.74
CA MET A 318 13.59 58.47 -0.28
C MET A 318 14.83 58.31 0.62
N PRO A 319 14.77 58.82 1.87
CA PRO A 319 15.82 58.60 2.86
C PRO A 319 15.81 57.15 3.34
N THR A 320 16.98 56.71 3.79
CA THR A 320 17.22 55.48 4.55
C THR A 320 18.09 55.83 5.77
N LEU A 321 18.27 54.90 6.72
CA LEU A 321 19.23 54.99 7.83
C LEU A 321 19.43 56.42 8.41
N ASN A 322 18.44 56.93 9.15
CA ASN A 322 18.48 58.24 9.82
C ASN A 322 18.84 59.41 8.89
N ASN A 323 18.32 59.40 7.66
CA ASN A 323 18.60 60.35 6.57
C ASN A 323 20.06 60.39 6.09
N VAL A 324 20.99 59.57 6.61
CA VAL A 324 22.42 59.58 6.23
C VAL A 324 22.62 59.17 4.77
N TYR A 325 21.73 58.31 4.27
CA TYR A 325 21.69 57.86 2.87
C TYR A 325 20.31 58.12 2.28
N GLY A 326 20.21 58.36 0.98
CA GLY A 326 18.92 58.45 0.30
C GLY A 326 19.01 58.82 -1.17
N VAL A 327 17.88 58.75 -1.86
CA VAL A 327 17.73 59.21 -3.24
C VAL A 327 16.74 60.36 -3.28
N LEU A 328 17.13 61.46 -3.90
CA LEU A 328 16.23 62.57 -4.22
C LEU A 328 16.00 62.57 -5.73
N LYS A 329 14.79 62.20 -6.16
CA LYS A 329 14.34 62.42 -7.55
C LYS A 329 13.62 63.76 -7.63
N CYS A 330 13.77 64.46 -8.74
CA CYS A 330 13.20 65.76 -9.00
C CYS A 330 12.60 65.78 -10.42
N LEU A 331 11.36 66.22 -10.57
CA LEU A 331 10.68 66.40 -11.86
C LEU A 331 10.43 67.90 -12.08
N GLY A 332 11.02 68.48 -13.12
CA GLY A 332 10.75 69.87 -13.53
C GLY A 332 9.38 69.97 -14.19
N LEU A 333 8.47 70.72 -13.56
CA LEU A 333 7.05 70.78 -13.95
C LEU A 333 6.82 71.56 -15.26
N ASN A 334 7.69 72.52 -15.60
CA ASN A 334 7.59 73.30 -16.83
C ASN A 334 8.53 72.78 -17.93
N SER A 335 9.72 72.36 -17.53
CA SER A 335 10.83 71.99 -18.40
C SER A 335 10.74 70.56 -18.95
N GLN A 336 9.88 69.72 -18.37
CA GLN A 336 9.76 68.28 -18.63
C GLN A 336 11.07 67.51 -18.45
N ARG A 337 11.98 68.03 -17.61
CA ARG A 337 13.25 67.38 -17.28
C ARG A 337 13.11 66.58 -15.99
N GLU A 338 13.72 65.41 -15.97
CA GLU A 338 13.82 64.60 -14.76
C GLU A 338 15.27 64.56 -14.29
N TYR A 339 15.47 64.68 -12.99
CA TYR A 339 16.77 64.62 -12.35
C TYR A 339 16.75 63.66 -11.17
N TYR A 340 17.90 63.09 -10.84
CA TYR A 340 18.12 62.44 -9.55
C TYR A 340 19.49 62.78 -9.00
N ARG A 341 19.65 62.63 -7.68
CA ARG A 341 20.94 62.58 -7.02
C ARG A 341 20.89 61.68 -5.79
N HIS A 342 22.05 61.23 -5.35
CA HIS A 342 22.18 60.46 -4.12
C HIS A 342 22.68 61.33 -2.97
N ARG A 343 22.22 61.00 -1.77
CA ARG A 343 22.88 61.38 -0.53
C ARG A 343 23.64 60.15 -0.02
N LEU A 344 24.94 60.27 0.20
CA LEU A 344 25.81 59.20 0.71
C LEU A 344 26.61 59.74 1.89
N ASN A 345 26.68 59.01 3.01
CA ASN A 345 27.39 59.42 4.22
C ASN A 345 27.07 60.86 4.68
N GLY A 346 25.81 61.28 4.53
CA GLY A 346 25.33 62.62 4.90
C GLY A 346 25.64 63.72 3.89
N GLN A 347 26.50 63.48 2.89
CA GLN A 347 26.84 64.42 1.82
C GLN A 347 25.94 64.22 0.59
N TRP A 348 25.67 65.31 -0.13
CA TRP A 348 24.93 65.28 -1.40
C TRP A 348 25.90 65.14 -2.56
N LEU A 349 25.63 64.21 -3.48
CA LEU A 349 26.30 64.13 -4.77
C LEU A 349 25.64 65.06 -5.80
N ASP A 350 26.30 65.20 -6.94
CA ASP A 350 25.83 65.99 -8.09
C ASP A 350 24.47 65.52 -8.63
N TRP A 351 23.79 66.42 -9.33
CA TRP A 351 22.55 66.14 -10.04
C TRP A 351 22.83 65.46 -11.39
N HIS A 352 22.12 64.37 -11.67
CA HIS A 352 22.14 63.67 -12.94
C HIS A 352 20.79 63.84 -13.67
N GLU A 353 20.81 64.31 -14.93
CA GLU A 353 19.62 64.40 -15.79
C GLU A 353 19.27 63.01 -16.35
N ILE A 354 17.99 62.67 -16.41
CA ILE A 354 17.47 61.45 -17.04
C ILE A 354 16.94 61.84 -18.42
N TYR A 355 17.62 61.37 -19.46
CA TYR A 355 17.22 61.64 -20.85
C TYR A 355 16.02 60.81 -21.29
N SER A 356 15.24 61.34 -22.24
CA SER A 356 14.03 60.70 -22.77
C SER A 356 14.02 60.67 -24.30
N THR A 357 13.06 59.97 -24.91
CA THR A 357 12.89 59.95 -26.37
C THR A 357 12.60 61.32 -26.99
N GLN A 358 11.98 62.22 -26.21
CA GLN A 358 11.67 63.60 -26.59
C GLN A 358 12.83 64.57 -26.28
N ARG A 359 13.77 64.16 -25.42
CA ARG A 359 14.93 64.94 -24.98
C ARG A 359 16.17 64.05 -24.93
N LYS A 360 16.65 63.66 -26.11
CA LYS A 360 17.81 62.76 -26.30
C LYS A 360 19.12 63.51 -26.04
N PRO A 361 20.17 62.84 -25.54
CA PRO A 361 21.52 63.41 -25.51
C PRO A 361 22.02 63.68 -26.95
N THR A 362 22.86 64.70 -27.11
CA THR A 362 23.62 64.93 -28.35
C THR A 362 24.74 63.91 -28.47
N ALA A 363 25.34 63.80 -29.67
CA ALA A 363 26.49 62.91 -29.88
C ALA A 363 27.67 63.22 -28.92
N ASN A 364 27.89 64.51 -28.60
CA ASN A 364 28.90 64.96 -27.66
C ASN A 364 28.58 64.54 -26.21
N ASP A 365 27.30 64.53 -25.81
CA ASP A 365 26.88 64.18 -24.45
C ASP A 365 27.08 62.68 -24.12
N VAL A 366 27.26 61.82 -25.14
CA VAL A 366 27.45 60.36 -24.98
C VAL A 366 28.69 59.80 -25.68
N GLY A 367 29.55 60.64 -26.25
CA GLY A 367 30.75 60.20 -26.98
C GLY A 367 30.46 59.37 -28.24
N ALA A 368 29.32 59.60 -28.90
CA ALA A 368 28.93 58.91 -30.12
C ALA A 368 29.45 59.62 -31.38
N PHE A 369 29.53 58.88 -32.49
CA PHE A 369 29.84 59.46 -33.80
C PHE A 369 28.84 60.57 -34.19
N GLN A 370 29.37 61.68 -34.70
CA GLN A 370 28.56 62.78 -35.22
C GLN A 370 27.73 62.32 -36.44
N LEU A 371 26.48 62.78 -36.54
CA LEU A 371 25.63 62.48 -37.68
C LEU A 371 26.07 63.28 -38.91
N GLY A 372 26.68 62.62 -39.88
CA GLY A 372 27.18 63.23 -41.12
C GLY A 372 28.69 63.09 -41.26
N PHE A 373 29.32 64.01 -41.99
CA PHE A 373 30.78 64.10 -42.03
C PHE A 373 31.29 64.81 -40.76
N ALA A 374 32.33 64.24 -40.13
CA ALA A 374 33.05 64.79 -38.99
C ALA A 374 33.90 66.00 -39.40
N ASP A 375 34.61 65.90 -40.53
CA ASP A 375 35.33 67.02 -41.15
C ASP A 375 35.55 66.80 -42.66
N THR A 376 36.08 67.81 -43.35
CA THR A 376 36.51 67.77 -44.75
C THR A 376 38.04 67.91 -44.85
N VAL A 377 38.71 66.91 -45.40
CA VAL A 377 40.18 66.89 -45.58
C VAL A 377 40.55 66.97 -47.05
N ASN A 378 41.76 67.45 -47.34
CA ASN A 378 42.32 67.38 -48.68
C ASN A 378 42.96 66.02 -48.94
N ASN A 379 42.96 65.58 -50.19
CA ASN A 379 43.76 64.51 -50.78
C ASN A 379 43.79 63.14 -50.06
N THR A 380 42.86 62.84 -49.15
CA THR A 380 42.78 61.63 -48.27
C THR A 380 43.61 61.68 -46.99
N ASP A 381 44.00 62.88 -46.56
CA ASP A 381 44.93 63.12 -45.46
C ASP A 381 44.20 63.24 -44.10
N VAL A 382 43.36 62.25 -43.75
CA VAL A 382 42.87 62.07 -42.36
C VAL A 382 44.01 61.47 -41.55
N ALA A 383 44.44 62.14 -40.48
CA ALA A 383 45.55 61.67 -39.65
C ALA A 383 45.18 60.37 -38.93
N TRP A 384 46.20 59.58 -38.54
CA TRP A 384 45.96 58.29 -37.89
C TRP A 384 45.39 58.41 -36.47
N ASN A 385 45.58 59.57 -35.86
CA ASN A 385 45.21 59.92 -34.49
C ASN A 385 44.07 60.96 -34.42
N ASP A 386 43.40 61.24 -35.54
CA ASP A 386 42.19 62.08 -35.57
C ASP A 386 41.03 61.39 -34.81
N ASN A 387 39.96 62.14 -34.54
CA ASN A 387 38.78 61.57 -33.90
C ASN A 387 38.10 60.51 -34.80
N SER A 388 37.52 59.49 -34.18
CA SER A 388 36.72 58.49 -34.91
C SER A 388 35.53 59.17 -35.62
N GLY A 389 35.39 58.97 -36.93
CA GLY A 389 34.47 59.75 -37.75
C GLY A 389 34.37 59.32 -39.21
N ILE A 390 33.40 59.89 -39.93
CA ILE A 390 33.31 59.80 -41.39
C ILE A 390 33.83 61.12 -41.96
N TYR A 391 34.85 61.10 -42.82
CA TYR A 391 35.51 62.28 -43.38
C TYR A 391 35.21 62.42 -44.87
N ASN A 392 35.02 63.66 -45.32
CA ASN A 392 34.87 64.02 -46.73
C ASN A 392 36.25 64.38 -47.30
N ALA A 393 36.85 63.50 -48.09
CA ALA A 393 38.16 63.72 -48.69
C ALA A 393 38.04 64.36 -50.08
N LEU A 394 38.43 65.62 -50.21
CA LEU A 394 38.43 66.34 -51.49
C LEU A 394 39.60 65.92 -52.38
N LYS A 395 39.30 65.67 -53.65
CA LYS A 395 40.23 65.58 -54.78
C LYS A 395 39.88 66.69 -55.78
N ASP A 396 40.75 66.98 -56.74
CA ASP A 396 40.66 68.16 -57.63
C ASP A 396 39.34 68.30 -58.41
N SER A 397 38.59 67.21 -58.61
CA SER A 397 37.33 67.20 -59.39
C SER A 397 36.23 66.30 -58.81
N TYR A 398 36.43 65.71 -57.63
CA TYR A 398 35.48 64.82 -56.96
C TYR A 398 35.80 64.70 -55.46
N SER A 399 34.94 64.07 -54.66
CA SER A 399 35.29 63.67 -53.29
C SER A 399 35.21 62.16 -53.07
N GLN A 400 35.90 61.70 -52.04
CA GLN A 400 35.89 60.32 -51.54
C GLN A 400 35.43 60.35 -50.08
N MET A 401 34.89 59.23 -49.60
CA MET A 401 34.51 59.08 -48.19
C MET A 401 35.56 58.26 -47.47
N ILE A 402 36.02 58.72 -46.31
CA ILE A 402 36.91 57.95 -45.43
C ILE A 402 36.15 57.66 -44.14
N VAL A 403 36.04 56.39 -43.75
CA VAL A 403 35.58 56.00 -42.42
C VAL A 403 36.82 55.75 -41.58
N HIS A 404 37.03 56.54 -40.53
CA HIS A 404 38.17 56.45 -39.63
C HIS A 404 37.71 55.94 -38.26
N PHE A 405 38.35 54.86 -37.82
CA PHE A 405 38.24 54.32 -36.47
C PHE A 405 39.58 54.51 -35.77
N ASN A 406 39.59 55.30 -34.69
CA ASN A 406 40.71 55.50 -33.79
C ASN A 406 40.32 54.99 -32.39
N GLY A 407 40.97 53.93 -31.94
CA GLY A 407 40.79 53.34 -30.60
C GLY A 407 41.67 53.98 -29.52
N GLY A 408 42.58 54.89 -29.88
CA GLY A 408 43.44 55.66 -28.98
C GLY A 408 44.59 54.90 -28.32
N ALA A 409 44.66 53.57 -28.43
CA ALA A 409 45.72 52.74 -27.85
C ALA A 409 45.88 51.37 -28.54
N GLY A 410 47.04 50.74 -28.34
CA GLY A 410 47.36 49.39 -28.82
C GLY A 410 48.18 49.38 -30.13
N SER A 411 48.71 48.22 -30.51
CA SER A 411 49.64 48.10 -31.66
C SER A 411 49.02 48.33 -33.05
N CYS A 412 47.70 48.37 -33.13
CA CYS A 412 46.96 48.86 -34.30
C CYS A 412 45.94 49.91 -33.80
N PRO A 413 46.38 51.14 -33.48
CA PRO A 413 45.54 52.12 -32.78
C PRO A 413 44.42 52.68 -33.68
N SER A 414 44.58 52.61 -35.01
CA SER A 414 43.54 53.03 -35.94
C SER A 414 43.48 52.26 -37.25
N LEU A 415 42.28 52.27 -37.84
CA LEU A 415 41.91 51.66 -39.11
C LEU A 415 41.15 52.70 -39.92
N GLN A 416 41.46 52.81 -41.20
CA GLN A 416 40.68 53.63 -42.14
C GLN A 416 40.19 52.78 -43.31
N PHE A 417 38.95 53.05 -43.75
CA PHE A 417 38.40 52.58 -45.01
C PHE A 417 38.14 53.77 -45.93
N LEU A 418 38.55 53.68 -47.18
CA LEU A 418 38.29 54.68 -48.21
C LEU A 418 37.30 54.12 -49.24
N ALA A 419 36.27 54.90 -49.56
CA ALA A 419 35.31 54.63 -50.61
C ALA A 419 35.39 55.70 -51.71
N SER A 420 35.68 55.26 -52.93
CA SER A 420 35.75 56.14 -54.10
C SER A 420 34.37 56.34 -54.74
N TYR A 421 34.10 57.57 -55.17
CA TYR A 421 32.86 57.95 -55.87
C TYR A 421 32.52 57.01 -57.05
N GLY A 422 31.23 56.87 -57.36
CA GLY A 422 30.77 56.12 -58.54
C GLY A 422 31.12 54.62 -58.54
N ASN A 423 31.29 54.01 -57.36
CA ASN A 423 31.87 52.68 -57.20
C ASN A 423 33.26 52.59 -57.88
N GLY A 424 34.12 53.58 -57.61
CA GLY A 424 35.47 53.68 -58.17
C GLY A 424 36.51 52.76 -57.50
N GLY A 425 36.12 52.08 -56.41
CA GLY A 425 36.97 51.19 -55.62
C GLY A 425 36.77 51.40 -54.12
N LEU A 426 37.15 50.39 -53.34
CA LEU A 426 37.27 50.47 -51.88
C LEU A 426 38.72 50.16 -51.51
N ALA A 427 39.25 50.81 -50.48
CA ALA A 427 40.58 50.55 -49.94
C ALA A 427 40.60 50.62 -48.41
N TYR A 428 41.66 50.10 -47.78
CA TYR A 428 41.92 50.24 -46.35
C TYR A 428 43.38 50.58 -46.06
N ARG A 429 43.65 51.09 -44.86
CA ARG A 429 44.98 51.17 -44.26
C ARG A 429 44.89 51.12 -42.74
N THR A 430 45.92 50.61 -42.10
CA THR A 430 46.04 50.52 -40.62
C THR A 430 47.24 51.30 -40.14
N ALA A 431 47.09 51.98 -39.01
CA ALA A 431 48.22 52.59 -38.31
C ALA A 431 48.86 51.59 -37.35
N ARG A 432 50.11 51.87 -36.97
CA ARG A 432 50.87 51.16 -35.94
C ARG A 432 51.05 52.04 -34.70
N ASP A 433 51.24 51.41 -33.53
CA ASP A 433 51.51 52.06 -32.23
C ASP A 433 52.49 53.24 -32.32
N ASP A 434 51.99 54.47 -32.21
CA ASP A 434 52.72 55.75 -32.23
C ASP A 434 53.56 56.05 -33.49
N TYR A 435 53.59 55.16 -34.49
CA TYR A 435 54.29 55.34 -35.77
C TYR A 435 53.39 55.79 -36.94
N GLY A 436 52.06 55.68 -36.81
CA GLY A 436 51.12 56.06 -37.85
C GLY A 436 50.97 55.02 -38.97
N PHE A 437 50.57 55.45 -40.18
CA PHE A 437 50.37 54.55 -41.31
C PHE A 437 51.71 54.09 -41.91
N GLU A 438 52.08 52.81 -41.69
CA GLU A 438 53.28 52.19 -42.28
C GLU A 438 53.08 51.76 -43.75
N HIS A 439 51.82 51.68 -44.20
CA HIS A 439 51.44 51.27 -45.55
C HIS A 439 50.47 52.28 -46.19
N ASP A 440 50.61 52.43 -47.51
CA ASP A 440 49.65 53.15 -48.35
C ASP A 440 48.28 52.43 -48.40
N TRP A 441 47.32 53.03 -49.09
CA TRP A 441 45.98 52.47 -49.29
C TRP A 441 45.99 51.14 -50.08
N GLU A 442 45.60 50.05 -49.44
CA GLU A 442 45.48 48.72 -50.04
C GLU A 442 44.05 48.47 -50.54
N ALA A 443 43.89 47.99 -51.78
CA ALA A 443 42.59 47.92 -52.45
C ALA A 443 41.83 46.62 -52.16
N PHE A 444 40.50 46.70 -51.98
CA PHE A 444 39.64 45.52 -51.95
C PHE A 444 39.30 45.06 -53.36
N TYR A 445 39.65 43.80 -53.66
CA TYR A 445 39.17 43.15 -54.86
C TYR A 445 37.66 42.91 -54.84
N THR A 446 37.00 43.22 -55.94
CA THR A 446 35.54 43.12 -56.11
C THR A 446 35.19 42.54 -57.48
N THR A 447 33.91 42.28 -57.75
CA THR A 447 33.46 41.83 -59.08
C THR A 447 33.74 42.83 -60.21
N LYS A 448 33.85 44.12 -59.91
CA LYS A 448 34.25 45.19 -60.84
C LYS A 448 35.77 45.37 -60.91
N PHE A 449 36.45 45.29 -59.76
CA PHE A 449 37.90 45.40 -59.62
C PHE A 449 38.49 44.03 -59.26
N LYS A 450 38.48 43.11 -60.22
CA LYS A 450 39.06 41.77 -60.03
C LYS A 450 40.58 41.84 -60.12
N PRO A 451 41.31 41.00 -59.35
CA PRO A 451 42.74 40.83 -59.57
C PRO A 451 42.99 40.28 -60.97
N THR A 452 44.10 40.67 -61.58
CA THR A 452 44.63 40.00 -62.76
C THR A 452 45.15 38.61 -62.38
N ALA A 453 45.38 37.74 -63.38
CA ALA A 453 45.95 36.42 -63.12
C ALA A 453 47.31 36.51 -62.41
N ASN A 454 48.14 37.51 -62.74
CA ASN A 454 49.42 37.74 -62.08
C ASN A 454 49.25 38.11 -60.59
N ASP A 455 48.26 38.95 -60.26
CA ASP A 455 48.06 39.45 -58.88
C ASP A 455 47.67 38.33 -57.89
N VAL A 456 47.11 37.22 -58.39
CA VAL A 456 46.78 36.02 -57.58
C VAL A 456 47.64 34.79 -57.90
N GLY A 457 48.70 34.93 -58.70
CA GLY A 457 49.57 33.81 -59.10
C GLY A 457 48.86 32.72 -59.93
N ALA A 458 47.77 33.05 -60.61
CA ALA A 458 47.03 32.16 -61.50
C ALA A 458 47.57 32.23 -62.94
N LEU A 459 47.30 31.20 -63.74
CA LEU A 459 47.62 31.23 -65.17
C LEU A 459 46.57 31.99 -65.98
N ALA A 460 47.02 32.68 -67.04
CA ALA A 460 46.15 33.37 -67.98
C ALA A 460 45.34 32.37 -68.85
N LEU A 461 44.14 32.78 -69.27
CA LEU A 461 43.27 32.01 -70.19
C LEU A 461 43.92 31.72 -71.55
N SER A 462 44.94 32.48 -71.96
CA SER A 462 45.75 32.25 -73.15
C SER A 462 46.76 31.10 -73.00
N GLY A 463 46.83 30.46 -71.83
CA GLY A 463 47.79 29.41 -71.50
C GLY A 463 49.06 29.93 -70.81
N GLY A 464 49.78 28.99 -70.19
CA GLY A 464 51.04 29.22 -69.49
C GLY A 464 51.58 27.92 -68.88
N VAL A 465 52.79 27.95 -68.32
CA VAL A 465 53.48 26.76 -67.78
C VAL A 465 53.34 26.72 -66.25
N MET A 466 52.78 25.63 -65.71
CA MET A 466 52.91 25.33 -64.28
C MET A 466 54.24 24.63 -64.02
N SER A 467 55.08 25.20 -63.17
CA SER A 467 56.38 24.62 -62.76
C SER A 467 56.26 23.57 -61.65
N ASN A 468 55.07 23.37 -61.08
CA ASN A 468 54.76 22.41 -60.03
C ASN A 468 53.58 21.51 -60.45
N GLY A 469 53.42 20.36 -59.79
CA GLY A 469 52.39 19.36 -60.11
C GLY A 469 50.96 19.83 -59.85
N MET A 470 50.07 19.59 -60.80
CA MET A 470 48.65 19.93 -60.75
C MET A 470 47.81 18.80 -60.14
N LYS A 471 46.99 19.10 -59.13
CA LYS A 471 45.95 18.18 -58.59
C LYS A 471 44.58 18.62 -59.11
N ILE A 472 43.84 17.71 -59.74
CA ILE A 472 42.47 17.96 -60.23
C ILE A 472 41.49 17.05 -59.48
N GLY A 473 40.46 17.64 -58.87
CA GLY A 473 39.45 16.94 -58.07
C GLY A 473 38.15 16.62 -58.80
N GLY A 474 38.19 16.38 -60.11
CA GLY A 474 36.99 16.16 -60.93
C GLY A 474 37.31 15.71 -62.37
N ASN A 475 36.27 15.51 -63.18
CA ASN A 475 36.41 15.00 -64.55
C ASN A 475 37.13 16.00 -65.46
N VAL A 476 38.20 15.54 -66.12
CA VAL A 476 38.93 16.33 -67.12
C VAL A 476 38.36 16.04 -68.50
N GLY A 477 37.67 17.01 -69.10
CA GLY A 477 37.27 16.95 -70.50
C GLY A 477 38.45 17.31 -71.41
N VAL A 478 38.95 16.35 -72.18
CA VAL A 478 40.02 16.57 -73.16
C VAL A 478 39.45 16.32 -74.56
N ALA A 479 39.39 17.35 -75.39
CA ALA A 479 38.96 17.22 -76.78
C ALA A 479 40.11 16.61 -77.61
N MET A 480 39.91 15.39 -78.12
CA MET A 480 40.91 14.66 -78.90
C MET A 480 40.45 14.50 -80.36
N PRO A 481 41.28 14.85 -81.35
CA PRO A 481 41.13 14.35 -82.72
C PRO A 481 41.31 12.82 -82.75
N VAL A 482 40.70 12.16 -83.73
CA VAL A 482 40.61 10.69 -83.81
C VAL A 482 41.96 9.94 -83.87
N ASP A 483 43.05 10.65 -84.21
CA ASP A 483 44.40 10.09 -84.37
C ASP A 483 45.37 10.46 -83.22
N MET A 484 44.86 10.98 -82.09
CA MET A 484 45.70 11.34 -80.93
C MET A 484 45.25 10.65 -79.64
N ALA A 485 46.13 9.79 -79.09
CA ALA A 485 46.05 9.35 -77.70
C ALA A 485 46.67 10.39 -76.75
N ILE A 486 46.21 10.45 -75.49
CA ILE A 486 46.97 11.12 -74.43
C ILE A 486 48.24 10.31 -74.16
N VAL A 487 49.30 10.61 -74.90
CA VAL A 487 50.66 10.18 -74.60
C VAL A 487 51.32 11.28 -73.78
N GLY A 488 51.61 11.00 -72.51
CA GLY A 488 52.58 11.78 -71.77
C GLY A 488 53.95 11.58 -72.42
N MET A 489 54.38 12.50 -73.28
CA MET A 489 55.70 12.48 -73.90
C MET A 489 56.78 12.73 -72.86
N LEU A 490 57.63 11.74 -72.57
CA LEU A 490 59.02 11.94 -72.13
C LEU A 490 59.91 10.77 -72.60
N SER A 491 61.21 11.01 -72.64
CA SER A 491 62.11 10.46 -73.66
C SER A 491 63.12 9.41 -73.18
N ASN A 492 62.86 8.12 -73.41
CA ASN A 492 63.88 7.07 -73.67
C ASN A 492 63.27 5.67 -73.98
N ASP A 493 63.97 4.86 -74.77
CA ASP A 493 63.43 3.71 -75.54
C ASP A 493 63.19 2.39 -74.75
N ASN A 494 62.61 2.41 -73.54
CA ASN A 494 62.34 1.17 -72.78
C ASN A 494 60.95 1.07 -72.11
N TYR A 495 59.93 0.89 -72.97
CA TYR A 495 58.56 0.42 -72.73
C TYR A 495 58.05 0.17 -71.29
N ARG A 496 57.06 0.98 -70.86
CA ARG A 496 55.78 0.49 -70.26
C ARG A 496 54.60 1.40 -70.64
N GLN A 497 53.74 0.97 -71.57
CA GLN A 497 52.41 1.55 -71.77
C GLN A 497 51.49 1.16 -70.59
N MET A 498 50.59 2.05 -70.17
CA MET A 498 49.70 1.80 -69.01
C MET A 498 48.20 1.72 -69.34
N MET A 499 47.73 2.27 -70.45
CA MET A 499 46.34 2.08 -70.90
C MET A 499 46.22 2.33 -72.41
N ALA A 500 45.65 1.38 -73.13
CA ALA A 500 45.26 1.54 -74.53
C ALA A 500 43.95 0.77 -74.77
N LEU A 501 43.09 1.33 -75.62
CA LEU A 501 41.99 0.61 -76.26
C LEU A 501 42.57 -0.08 -77.51
N ALA A 502 42.42 -1.40 -77.59
CA ALA A 502 42.66 -2.11 -78.84
C ALA A 502 41.45 -1.94 -79.79
N GLY A 503 41.65 -2.24 -81.08
CA GLY A 503 40.62 -2.08 -82.13
C GLY A 503 39.43 -3.06 -82.02
N ASP A 504 39.32 -3.78 -80.92
CA ASP A 504 38.24 -4.72 -80.54
C ASP A 504 37.53 -4.29 -79.24
N ASP A 505 37.63 -2.99 -78.88
CA ASP A 505 37.10 -2.35 -77.67
C ASP A 505 37.70 -2.86 -76.34
N THR A 506 38.80 -3.63 -76.35
CA THR A 506 39.43 -4.12 -75.11
C THR A 506 40.43 -3.12 -74.49
N ILE A 507 40.38 -2.97 -73.16
CA ILE A 507 41.31 -2.13 -72.38
C ILE A 507 42.49 -2.96 -71.87
N VAL A 508 43.71 -2.56 -72.23
CA VAL A 508 44.94 -3.25 -71.82
C VAL A 508 45.74 -2.44 -70.79
N ILE A 509 45.92 -3.01 -69.59
CA ILE A 509 46.73 -2.45 -68.49
C ILE A 509 47.79 -3.49 -68.09
N GLY A 510 49.04 -3.06 -67.86
CA GLY A 510 50.08 -3.87 -67.21
C GLY A 510 51.27 -4.28 -68.08
N ASN A 511 52.31 -4.82 -67.43
CA ASN A 511 53.61 -5.12 -68.03
C ASN A 511 53.70 -6.53 -68.65
N ARG A 512 54.90 -6.97 -69.05
CA ARG A 512 55.13 -8.26 -69.75
C ARG A 512 54.77 -9.52 -68.93
N THR A 513 54.55 -9.42 -67.61
CA THR A 513 54.34 -10.57 -66.71
C THR A 513 53.24 -10.39 -65.65
N SER A 514 52.34 -9.39 -65.77
CA SER A 514 51.21 -9.24 -64.83
C SER A 514 50.02 -8.51 -65.47
N LYS A 515 48.86 -9.19 -65.62
CA LYS A 515 47.58 -8.60 -66.10
C LYS A 515 46.34 -9.33 -65.55
N LEU A 516 45.40 -8.56 -64.99
CA LEU A 516 43.97 -8.83 -64.81
C LEU A 516 43.32 -7.48 -64.44
N GLY A 517 42.18 -7.02 -64.96
CA GLY A 517 41.29 -7.54 -66.01
C GLY A 517 39.86 -7.06 -65.72
N ILE A 518 39.26 -6.20 -66.56
CA ILE A 518 37.93 -5.63 -66.33
C ILE A 518 36.97 -5.95 -67.49
N VAL A 519 35.97 -6.77 -67.14
CA VAL A 519 34.62 -6.97 -67.69
C VAL A 519 34.34 -6.67 -69.17
N SER A 520 33.86 -7.71 -69.86
CA SER A 520 32.80 -7.59 -70.86
C SER A 520 31.69 -8.58 -70.49
N ARG A 521 30.44 -8.11 -70.40
CA ARG A 521 29.21 -8.90 -70.13
C ARG A 521 29.35 -9.88 -68.94
N ASP A 522 29.47 -9.30 -67.75
CA ASP A 522 29.30 -9.95 -66.43
C ASP A 522 30.32 -11.04 -66.01
N GLU A 523 31.34 -11.33 -66.84
CA GLU A 523 32.38 -12.32 -66.54
C GLU A 523 33.80 -11.74 -66.44
N ILE A 524 34.65 -12.39 -65.64
CA ILE A 524 36.08 -12.07 -65.46
C ILE A 524 36.91 -13.16 -66.12
N TYR A 525 37.82 -12.75 -67.02
CA TYR A 525 38.68 -13.64 -67.82
C TYR A 525 40.17 -13.47 -67.46
N PHE A 526 40.87 -14.58 -67.25
CA PHE A 526 42.33 -14.71 -67.16
C PHE A 526 42.87 -15.39 -68.42
N ARG A 527 44.00 -14.96 -68.98
CA ARG A 527 44.70 -15.73 -70.02
C ARG A 527 45.95 -16.40 -69.44
N ASN A 528 46.11 -17.70 -69.69
CA ASN A 528 47.42 -18.34 -69.53
C ASN A 528 48.19 -18.21 -70.84
N ASN A 529 49.39 -17.62 -70.81
CA ASN A 529 50.21 -17.44 -72.00
C ASN A 529 51.07 -18.66 -72.35
N ASP A 530 51.24 -19.64 -71.45
CA ASP A 530 52.04 -20.84 -71.72
C ASP A 530 51.31 -21.80 -72.69
N ASN A 531 49.97 -21.76 -72.69
CA ASN A 531 49.13 -22.50 -73.64
C ASN A 531 48.17 -21.62 -74.46
N GLY A 532 48.18 -20.30 -74.23
CA GLY A 532 47.38 -19.32 -74.97
C GLY A 532 45.88 -19.29 -74.65
N VAL A 533 45.41 -20.12 -73.72
CA VAL A 533 43.99 -20.34 -73.39
C VAL A 533 43.46 -19.27 -72.42
N TRP A 534 42.17 -18.95 -72.53
CA TRP A 534 41.44 -18.09 -71.60
C TRP A 534 40.60 -18.90 -70.61
N TYR A 535 40.53 -18.45 -69.36
CA TYR A 535 39.83 -19.08 -68.24
C TYR A 535 38.93 -18.03 -67.59
N THR A 536 37.68 -18.39 -67.30
CA THR A 536 36.74 -17.53 -66.59
C THR A 536 36.74 -17.80 -65.08
N VAL A 537 36.36 -16.81 -64.26
CA VAL A 537 36.07 -17.02 -62.82
C VAL A 537 34.82 -17.90 -62.62
N TYR A 538 33.87 -17.84 -63.55
CA TYR A 538 32.72 -18.72 -63.61
C TYR A 538 32.84 -19.62 -64.84
N HIS A 539 32.98 -20.92 -64.64
CA HIS A 539 33.00 -21.89 -65.73
C HIS A 539 31.62 -21.90 -66.45
N THR A 540 31.62 -22.12 -67.76
CA THR A 540 30.40 -22.32 -68.56
C THR A 540 30.22 -23.76 -69.05
N GLY A 541 31.16 -24.65 -68.76
CA GLY A 541 30.96 -26.10 -68.85
C GLY A 541 30.16 -26.62 -67.66
N ASN A 542 29.42 -27.73 -67.85
CA ASN A 542 28.70 -28.39 -66.76
C ASN A 542 29.65 -28.72 -65.60
N LEU A 543 29.34 -28.25 -64.39
CA LEU A 543 29.97 -28.77 -63.18
C LEU A 543 29.59 -30.23 -63.03
N THR A 544 30.54 -31.11 -63.33
CA THR A 544 30.43 -32.50 -62.87
C THR A 544 30.65 -32.50 -61.36
N PRO A 545 29.91 -33.31 -60.57
CA PRO A 545 30.14 -33.41 -59.12
C PRO A 545 31.62 -33.67 -58.78
N GLN A 546 32.28 -34.49 -59.61
CA GLN A 546 33.71 -34.81 -59.53
C GLN A 546 34.62 -33.57 -59.59
N THR A 547 34.33 -32.60 -60.46
CA THR A 547 35.16 -31.39 -60.64
C THR A 547 35.07 -30.36 -59.51
N ILE A 548 34.08 -30.46 -58.62
CA ILE A 548 33.91 -29.54 -57.47
C ILE A 548 34.05 -30.23 -56.11
N GLY A 549 34.46 -31.51 -56.10
CA GLY A 549 34.50 -32.32 -54.87
C GLY A 549 33.13 -32.56 -54.24
N ALA A 550 32.05 -32.44 -55.02
CA ALA A 550 30.70 -32.76 -54.54
C ALA A 550 30.48 -34.27 -54.57
N LEU A 551 29.94 -34.79 -53.47
CA LEU A 551 29.58 -36.21 -53.34
C LEU A 551 28.65 -36.63 -54.49
N PRO A 552 29.03 -37.61 -55.33
CA PRO A 552 28.16 -38.10 -56.38
C PRO A 552 26.91 -38.74 -55.76
N THR A 553 25.77 -38.60 -56.44
CA THR A 553 24.46 -39.01 -55.90
C THR A 553 24.34 -40.49 -55.56
N SER A 554 25.15 -41.34 -56.19
CA SER A 554 25.29 -42.77 -55.89
C SER A 554 25.85 -43.04 -54.50
N GLU A 555 26.64 -42.13 -53.91
CA GLU A 555 27.17 -42.30 -52.56
C GLU A 555 26.09 -42.13 -51.48
N LEU A 556 25.02 -41.39 -51.78
CA LEU A 556 23.86 -41.20 -50.90
C LEU A 556 22.87 -42.37 -50.91
N VAL A 557 22.99 -43.31 -51.86
CA VAL A 557 22.11 -44.49 -51.97
C VAL A 557 22.15 -45.32 -50.70
N GLY A 558 21.01 -45.70 -50.14
CA GLY A 558 20.97 -46.50 -48.91
C GLY A 558 21.36 -45.78 -47.62
N MET A 559 21.71 -44.48 -47.62
CA MET A 559 21.89 -43.70 -46.39
C MET A 559 20.51 -43.27 -45.84
N PRO A 560 20.12 -43.65 -44.61
CA PRO A 560 18.85 -43.22 -44.03
C PRO A 560 18.86 -41.71 -43.76
N GLN A 561 17.78 -41.04 -44.16
CA GLN A 561 17.53 -39.61 -43.97
C GLN A 561 16.16 -39.40 -43.32
N LEU A 562 16.05 -38.40 -42.44
CA LEU A 562 14.77 -37.98 -41.86
C LEU A 562 13.97 -37.18 -42.90
N PHE A 563 12.71 -37.55 -43.10
CA PHE A 563 11.83 -36.92 -44.08
C PHE A 563 10.44 -36.60 -43.49
N PRO A 564 9.96 -35.35 -43.59
CA PRO A 564 8.77 -34.88 -42.85
C PRO A 564 7.43 -35.30 -43.46
N SER A 565 7.38 -35.73 -44.72
CA SER A 565 6.12 -36.06 -45.41
C SER A 565 5.83 -37.57 -45.40
N ALA A 566 4.54 -37.90 -45.44
CA ALA A 566 4.03 -39.28 -45.44
C ALA A 566 4.32 -40.06 -46.73
N VAL A 567 4.69 -39.41 -47.83
CA VAL A 567 4.99 -40.05 -49.12
C VAL A 567 6.44 -39.76 -49.49
N ALA A 568 7.27 -40.80 -49.62
CA ALA A 568 8.67 -40.63 -50.02
C ALA A 568 8.76 -40.05 -51.45
N PRO A 569 9.72 -39.15 -51.73
CA PRO A 569 9.93 -38.63 -53.09
C PRO A 569 10.25 -39.75 -54.08
N SER A 570 9.99 -39.52 -55.38
CA SER A 570 10.39 -40.46 -56.42
C SER A 570 11.90 -40.75 -56.36
N GLY A 571 12.30 -42.02 -56.50
CA GLY A 571 13.67 -42.48 -56.31
C GLY A 571 14.11 -42.70 -54.86
N TRP A 572 13.22 -42.52 -53.88
CA TRP A 572 13.46 -42.82 -52.46
C TRP A 572 12.48 -43.87 -51.93
N LEU A 573 12.98 -44.75 -51.05
CA LEU A 573 12.24 -45.82 -50.40
C LEU A 573 12.22 -45.59 -48.89
N LYS A 574 11.10 -45.91 -48.23
CA LYS A 574 10.98 -45.84 -46.77
C LYS A 574 11.71 -47.00 -46.10
N CYS A 575 12.31 -46.76 -44.95
CA CYS A 575 12.80 -47.79 -44.03
C CYS A 575 11.63 -48.30 -43.17
N ASN A 576 10.76 -49.09 -43.79
CA ASN A 576 9.54 -49.64 -43.20
C ASN A 576 9.47 -51.18 -43.33
N GLY A 577 10.62 -51.85 -43.39
CA GLY A 577 10.71 -53.31 -43.59
C GLY A 577 10.47 -53.77 -45.03
N GLN A 578 10.30 -52.85 -46.00
CA GLN A 578 9.95 -53.24 -47.37
C GLN A 578 11.10 -53.92 -48.12
N GLN A 579 10.73 -54.88 -48.97
CA GLN A 579 11.63 -55.46 -49.97
C GLN A 579 11.91 -54.45 -51.09
N PHE A 580 13.10 -54.52 -51.68
CA PHE A 580 13.44 -53.81 -52.92
C PHE A 580 14.09 -54.78 -53.92
N ASP A 581 14.01 -54.43 -55.20
CA ASP A 581 14.66 -55.21 -56.26
C ASP A 581 16.18 -54.97 -56.21
N THR A 582 16.92 -56.03 -55.86
CA THR A 582 18.38 -56.00 -55.72
C THR A 582 19.13 -55.96 -57.06
N ALA A 583 18.49 -56.37 -58.15
CA ALA A 583 19.03 -56.26 -59.51
C ALA A 583 18.79 -54.86 -60.08
N GLN A 584 17.64 -54.24 -59.78
CA GLN A 584 17.34 -52.85 -60.16
C GLN A 584 18.20 -51.84 -59.37
N PHE A 585 18.46 -52.11 -58.09
CA PHE A 585 19.17 -51.20 -57.17
C PHE A 585 20.47 -51.82 -56.61
N PRO A 586 21.49 -52.09 -57.45
CA PRO A 586 22.68 -52.84 -57.02
C PRO A 586 23.52 -52.13 -55.96
N VAL A 587 23.57 -50.79 -55.97
CA VAL A 587 24.27 -49.99 -54.94
C VAL A 587 23.50 -50.01 -53.60
N LEU A 588 22.17 -50.12 -53.63
CA LEU A 588 21.37 -50.31 -52.43
C LEU A 588 21.53 -51.74 -51.89
N ALA A 589 21.56 -52.74 -52.79
CA ALA A 589 21.80 -54.13 -52.46
C ALA A 589 23.17 -54.36 -51.82
N SER A 590 24.22 -53.64 -52.23
CA SER A 590 25.54 -53.74 -51.59
C SER A 590 25.56 -53.22 -50.15
N ARG A 591 24.58 -52.38 -49.76
CA ARG A 591 24.44 -51.82 -48.39
C ARG A 591 23.40 -52.57 -47.54
N TYR A 592 22.37 -53.15 -48.17
CA TYR A 592 21.38 -54.02 -47.55
C TYR A 592 21.29 -55.36 -48.31
N PRO A 593 22.24 -56.29 -48.11
CA PRO A 593 22.33 -57.53 -48.92
C PRO A 593 21.16 -58.50 -48.76
N SER A 594 20.31 -58.31 -47.75
CA SER A 594 19.06 -59.05 -47.58
C SER A 594 18.02 -58.76 -48.67
N GLY A 595 18.13 -57.63 -49.39
CA GLY A 595 17.07 -57.12 -50.26
C GLY A 595 15.89 -56.49 -49.52
N PHE A 596 16.00 -56.31 -48.20
CA PHE A 596 15.00 -55.63 -47.36
C PHE A 596 15.62 -54.44 -46.66
N LEU A 597 14.90 -53.32 -46.63
CA LEU A 597 15.25 -52.18 -45.79
C LEU A 597 14.89 -52.46 -44.33
N PRO A 598 15.64 -51.92 -43.35
CA PRO A 598 15.25 -52.03 -41.95
C PRO A 598 13.87 -51.37 -41.74
N ASP A 599 13.09 -51.90 -40.79
CA ASP A 599 11.91 -51.20 -40.30
C ASP A 599 12.33 -50.27 -39.16
N LEU A 600 12.35 -48.97 -39.43
CA LEU A 600 12.77 -47.94 -38.47
C LEU A 600 11.58 -47.14 -37.92
N ARG A 601 10.36 -47.66 -38.07
CA ARG A 601 9.13 -46.99 -37.59
C ARG A 601 9.01 -47.15 -36.08
N GLY A 602 9.21 -46.05 -35.35
CA GLY A 602 9.24 -46.03 -33.88
C GLY A 602 10.63 -46.19 -33.28
N GLU A 603 11.62 -46.56 -34.09
CA GLU A 603 12.99 -46.84 -33.65
C GLU A 603 13.85 -45.56 -33.52
N PHE A 604 14.70 -45.53 -32.51
CA PHE A 604 15.77 -44.54 -32.38
C PHE A 604 17.08 -45.09 -32.95
N VAL A 605 17.57 -44.48 -34.05
CA VAL A 605 18.89 -44.81 -34.59
C VAL A 605 19.98 -44.27 -33.65
N ARG A 606 20.95 -45.13 -33.30
CA ARG A 606 22.15 -44.76 -32.54
C ARG A 606 23.41 -45.17 -33.28
N GLY A 607 24.52 -44.50 -32.97
CA GLY A 607 25.84 -44.91 -33.44
C GLY A 607 26.17 -46.34 -33.00
N TRP A 608 26.72 -47.12 -33.93
CA TRP A 608 27.31 -48.42 -33.65
C TRP A 608 28.59 -48.24 -32.81
N ASP A 609 28.95 -49.25 -32.02
CA ASP A 609 30.10 -49.14 -31.10
C ASP A 609 31.44 -49.06 -31.82
N ASP A 610 31.58 -49.78 -32.95
CA ASP A 610 32.77 -49.85 -33.79
C ASP A 610 34.09 -50.02 -32.97
N GLY A 611 34.03 -50.86 -31.93
CA GLY A 611 35.16 -51.16 -31.04
C GLY A 611 35.43 -50.14 -29.93
N ARG A 612 34.60 -49.11 -29.75
CA ARG A 612 34.75 -48.09 -28.70
C ARG A 612 34.57 -48.64 -27.27
N GLY A 613 33.86 -49.74 -27.08
CA GLY A 613 33.66 -50.39 -25.79
C GLY A 613 32.42 -49.95 -25.00
N ALA A 614 31.55 -49.12 -25.58
CA ALA A 614 30.34 -48.58 -24.95
C ALA A 614 29.07 -49.44 -25.19
N ASP A 615 29.02 -50.22 -26.26
CA ASP A 615 27.95 -51.17 -26.64
C ASP A 615 28.56 -52.44 -27.26
N SER A 616 29.56 -52.98 -26.57
CA SER A 616 30.42 -54.08 -27.04
C SER A 616 29.63 -55.34 -27.43
N GLY A 617 30.02 -55.97 -28.54
CA GLY A 617 29.45 -57.25 -29.01
C GLY A 617 28.15 -57.11 -29.81
N ARG A 618 27.61 -55.90 -29.97
CA ARG A 618 26.42 -55.65 -30.79
C ARG A 618 26.77 -55.51 -32.28
N ALA A 619 25.95 -56.10 -33.17
CA ALA A 619 26.12 -55.99 -34.62
C ALA A 619 25.40 -54.76 -35.22
N LEU A 620 25.88 -54.29 -36.39
CA LEU A 620 25.15 -53.30 -37.20
C LEU A 620 23.73 -53.77 -37.54
N LEU A 621 22.80 -52.81 -37.62
CA LEU A 621 21.37 -53.02 -37.90
C LEU A 621 20.62 -53.94 -36.91
N SER A 622 21.22 -54.33 -35.79
CA SER A 622 20.53 -55.08 -34.73
C SER A 622 19.59 -54.18 -33.91
N ALA A 623 18.36 -54.65 -33.69
CA ALA A 623 17.42 -54.01 -32.79
C ALA A 623 17.83 -54.18 -31.31
N GLN A 624 17.43 -53.23 -30.47
CA GLN A 624 17.63 -53.26 -29.02
C GLN A 624 16.39 -52.63 -28.39
N GLY A 625 15.70 -53.36 -27.51
CA GLY A 625 14.55 -52.82 -26.77
C GLY A 625 14.93 -51.66 -25.84
N ASP A 626 13.94 -50.91 -25.38
CA ASP A 626 14.18 -49.81 -24.44
C ASP A 626 14.72 -50.32 -23.11
N ALA A 627 15.65 -49.57 -22.53
CA ALA A 627 16.26 -49.90 -21.25
C ALA A 627 16.57 -48.63 -20.47
N ILE A 628 16.25 -48.63 -19.19
CA ILE A 628 16.70 -47.62 -18.23
C ILE A 628 18.06 -48.04 -17.64
N ARG A 629 18.84 -47.07 -17.15
CA ARG A 629 20.00 -47.37 -16.30
C ARG A 629 19.51 -48.01 -15.00
N ASN A 630 20.34 -48.87 -14.40
CA ASN A 630 20.03 -49.52 -13.13
C ASN A 630 19.70 -48.48 -12.04
N ILE A 631 18.48 -48.53 -11.50
CA ILE A 631 18.04 -47.67 -10.40
C ILE A 631 18.24 -48.43 -9.09
N THR A 632 19.29 -48.08 -8.35
CA THR A 632 19.62 -48.73 -7.07
C THR A 632 19.29 -47.84 -5.88
N GLY A 633 18.53 -48.37 -4.94
CA GLY A 633 18.32 -47.81 -3.61
C GLY A 633 18.21 -48.91 -2.56
N LYS A 634 18.36 -48.58 -1.28
CA LYS A 634 18.11 -49.51 -0.18
C LYS A 634 16.93 -49.01 0.65
N PHE A 635 15.87 -49.80 0.71
CA PHE A 635 14.76 -49.60 1.63
C PHE A 635 14.91 -50.56 2.81
N ASN A 636 14.74 -50.07 4.03
CA ASN A 636 14.76 -50.91 5.25
C ASN A 636 13.37 -50.86 5.93
N PRO A 637 12.53 -51.90 5.77
CA PRO A 637 11.27 -52.00 6.50
C PRO A 637 11.44 -52.31 8.01
N GLY A 638 12.67 -52.60 8.46
CA GLY A 638 12.97 -53.09 9.80
C GLY A 638 12.91 -52.02 10.88
N GLY A 639 11.70 -51.73 11.37
CA GLY A 639 11.46 -50.93 12.57
C GLY A 639 9.98 -50.60 12.74
N ASN A 640 9.45 -50.72 13.95
CA ASN A 640 8.06 -50.36 14.26
C ASN A 640 7.91 -48.83 14.29
N GLY A 641 7.82 -48.21 13.11
CA GLY A 641 7.82 -46.77 12.92
C GLY A 641 7.29 -46.37 11.54
N SER A 642 6.35 -45.43 11.53
CA SER A 642 5.53 -45.01 10.39
C SER A 642 6.33 -44.79 9.08
N SER A 643 6.02 -45.59 8.06
CA SER A 643 6.34 -45.23 6.67
C SER A 643 5.39 -44.10 6.25
N GLY A 644 5.86 -42.85 6.33
CA GLY A 644 5.09 -41.71 5.85
C GLY A 644 4.92 -41.77 4.34
N ASP A 645 3.68 -41.63 3.86
CA ASP A 645 3.41 -41.54 2.43
C ASP A 645 4.22 -40.40 1.81
N SER A 646 4.91 -40.71 0.73
CA SER A 646 5.65 -39.74 -0.08
C SER A 646 5.07 -39.72 -1.49
N ALA A 647 5.41 -38.72 -2.29
CA ALA A 647 4.91 -38.64 -3.66
C ALA A 647 5.22 -39.89 -4.51
N LEU A 648 6.30 -40.63 -4.21
CA LEU A 648 6.74 -41.83 -4.94
C LEU A 648 6.33 -43.17 -4.32
N PHE A 649 6.09 -43.21 -3.01
CA PHE A 649 5.86 -44.43 -2.25
C PHE A 649 4.63 -44.29 -1.38
N THR A 650 3.70 -45.24 -1.50
CA THR A 650 2.50 -45.33 -0.65
C THR A 650 2.49 -46.63 0.13
N ALA A 651 2.17 -46.55 1.42
CA ALA A 651 2.07 -47.72 2.30
C ALA A 651 0.63 -48.28 2.31
N GLY A 652 0.48 -49.53 1.89
CA GLY A 652 -0.75 -50.30 2.06
C GLY A 652 -0.93 -50.84 3.49
N PRO A 653 -2.13 -51.34 3.84
CA PRO A 653 -2.38 -51.95 5.14
C PRO A 653 -1.47 -53.18 5.38
N TRP A 654 -1.09 -53.38 6.63
CA TRP A 654 -0.25 -54.51 7.06
C TRP A 654 -0.99 -55.84 6.86
N GLY A 655 -0.29 -56.83 6.29
CA GLY A 655 -0.80 -58.17 6.06
C GLY A 655 0.16 -59.24 6.57
N GLN A 656 -0.39 -60.38 7.00
CA GLN A 656 0.40 -61.56 7.38
C GLN A 656 0.51 -62.51 6.18
N ALA A 657 1.74 -62.80 5.76
CA ALA A 657 2.03 -63.78 4.73
C ALA A 657 2.76 -64.98 5.37
N SER A 658 2.28 -66.19 5.10
CA SER A 658 2.94 -67.42 5.56
C SER A 658 3.76 -68.03 4.45
N SER A 659 5.05 -68.28 4.71
CA SER A 659 5.88 -69.17 3.90
C SER A 659 6.76 -70.00 4.83
N SER A 660 6.80 -71.32 4.62
CA SER A 660 7.59 -72.27 5.42
C SER A 660 7.39 -72.19 6.95
N GLY A 661 6.17 -71.90 7.43
CA GLY A 661 5.78 -72.12 8.84
C GLY A 661 6.17 -71.03 9.84
N ALA A 662 6.71 -69.90 9.41
CA ALA A 662 6.90 -68.71 10.24
C ALA A 662 5.90 -67.60 9.87
N PHE A 663 5.43 -66.85 10.87
CA PHE A 663 4.63 -65.64 10.67
C PHE A 663 5.55 -64.42 10.58
N HIS A 664 5.34 -63.59 9.56
CA HIS A 664 6.04 -62.33 9.38
C HIS A 664 5.02 -61.22 9.12
N ASP A 665 5.15 -60.11 9.84
CA ASP A 665 4.40 -58.89 9.55
C ASP A 665 4.99 -58.22 8.31
N SER A 666 4.16 -57.99 7.29
CA SER A 666 4.59 -57.44 6.01
C SER A 666 3.77 -56.22 5.61
N ALA A 667 4.47 -55.13 5.27
CA ALA A 667 3.88 -53.94 4.68
C ALA A 667 3.94 -54.05 3.15
N LEU A 668 2.82 -53.85 2.48
CA LEU A 668 2.81 -53.67 1.03
C LEU A 668 3.20 -52.21 0.73
N ILE A 669 4.42 -51.98 0.24
CA ILE A 669 4.87 -50.65 -0.16
C ILE A 669 4.90 -50.59 -1.68
N THR A 670 4.05 -49.74 -2.24
CA THR A 670 3.94 -49.57 -3.69
C THR A 670 4.80 -48.39 -4.12
N PHE A 671 5.75 -48.65 -5.03
CA PHE A 671 6.46 -47.61 -5.77
C PHE A 671 5.67 -47.24 -7.03
N ASP A 672 5.43 -45.95 -7.23
CA ASP A 672 4.75 -45.43 -8.41
C ASP A 672 5.46 -44.17 -8.93
N ALA A 673 6.26 -44.36 -9.98
CA ALA A 673 7.01 -43.29 -10.63
C ALA A 673 6.12 -42.22 -11.29
N SER A 674 4.89 -42.59 -11.71
CA SER A 674 4.01 -41.72 -12.49
C SER A 674 3.59 -40.44 -11.75
N LYS A 675 3.69 -40.47 -10.41
CA LYS A 675 3.32 -39.38 -9.51
C LYS A 675 4.32 -38.23 -9.47
N VAL A 676 5.56 -38.41 -9.95
CA VAL A 676 6.59 -37.34 -9.97
C VAL A 676 7.35 -37.20 -11.29
N VAL A 677 7.30 -38.20 -12.18
CA VAL A 677 7.85 -38.12 -13.53
C VAL A 677 6.83 -38.64 -14.56
N PRO A 678 6.76 -38.07 -15.78
CA PRO A 678 5.91 -38.62 -16.83
C PRO A 678 6.33 -40.05 -17.19
N THR A 679 5.40 -41.00 -17.07
CA THR A 679 5.60 -42.41 -17.42
C THR A 679 4.80 -42.79 -18.67
N ALA A 680 5.30 -43.77 -19.42
CA ALA A 680 4.60 -44.42 -20.53
C ALA A 680 4.94 -45.91 -20.55
N ASN A 681 4.27 -46.69 -21.41
CA ASN A 681 4.56 -48.13 -21.61
C ASN A 681 5.95 -48.45 -22.20
N GLU A 682 6.73 -47.43 -22.57
CA GLU A 682 8.05 -47.49 -23.20
C GLU A 682 8.84 -46.26 -22.72
N ASN A 683 10.12 -46.44 -22.38
CA ASN A 683 11.01 -45.36 -21.98
C ASN A 683 11.58 -44.61 -23.20
N ARG A 684 10.97 -43.45 -23.51
CA ARG A 684 11.37 -42.59 -24.64
C ARG A 684 11.57 -41.12 -24.24
N PRO A 685 12.58 -40.41 -24.80
CA PRO A 685 12.65 -38.96 -24.71
C PRO A 685 11.52 -38.31 -25.53
N ARG A 686 11.25 -37.02 -25.29
CA ARG A 686 10.41 -36.21 -26.19
C ARG A 686 11.00 -36.22 -27.59
N ASN A 687 10.19 -36.55 -28.58
CA ASN A 687 10.59 -36.71 -29.98
C ASN A 687 9.50 -36.20 -30.94
N ILE A 688 9.84 -36.12 -32.23
CA ILE A 688 8.91 -35.81 -33.33
C ILE A 688 9.06 -36.92 -34.38
N ALA A 689 7.95 -37.48 -34.83
CA ALA A 689 7.96 -38.54 -35.84
C ALA A 689 8.27 -38.00 -37.24
N PHE A 690 9.31 -38.54 -37.86
CA PHE A 690 9.68 -38.36 -39.27
C PHE A 690 9.72 -39.76 -39.93
N ASN A 691 9.52 -39.84 -41.24
CA ASN A 691 9.86 -41.07 -41.97
C ASN A 691 11.38 -41.16 -42.13
N TYR A 692 11.96 -42.34 -41.89
CA TYR A 692 13.29 -42.65 -42.42
C TYR A 692 13.16 -43.09 -43.87
N ILE A 693 13.88 -42.44 -44.78
CA ILE A 693 13.95 -42.81 -46.20
C ILE A 693 15.40 -43.03 -46.64
N VAL A 694 15.61 -43.91 -47.59
CA VAL A 694 16.89 -44.10 -48.30
C VAL A 694 16.70 -43.81 -49.78
N ARG A 695 17.74 -43.31 -50.43
CA ARG A 695 17.77 -43.18 -51.88
C ARG A 695 17.99 -44.55 -52.52
N ALA A 696 17.29 -44.84 -53.61
CA ALA A 696 17.32 -46.15 -54.27
C ALA A 696 18.45 -46.29 -55.33
N ALA A 697 18.72 -45.22 -56.09
CA ALA A 697 19.72 -45.17 -57.18
C ALA A 697 20.38 -43.79 -57.31
#